data_AF-A0AB38MNN9-F1
#
_entry.id   AF-A0AB38MNN9-F1
#
_cell.length_a   1.000
_cell.length_b   1.000
_cell.length_c   1.000
_cell.angle_alpha   90.00
_cell.angle_beta   90.00
_cell.angle_gamma   90.00
#
_symmetry.space_group_name_H-M   'P 1'
#
loop_
_entity.id
_entity.type
_entity.pdbx_description
1 polymer ?
#
loop_
_entity_poly.entity_id
_entity_poly.type
_entity_poly.pdbx_seq_one_letter_code
_entity_poly.pdbx_strand_id
1 'polypeptide(L)'
;MAADEELSVSSSTTARSFEETEIKQQSFISRNAGLLMIALAQLFFSSMSLAVKVLADVDPPVSALELVVGLLFARGFVGFASITALYHSLKYLDLSDVSALQFLLPTISGFSGMLFLKEPYLPIERYSSIVSLLGVILIARPPFIFGHEGAQINVDLGAIGIRTLAVCAVIGEEFVLPKSSKWTALLIAVGTFGFLGQILLTLGLRREKVGRASLGMYLQIVFALIFEKVFFNTTPEMLSVVGASLIIATSTIVAMNKNKNKTEEKENDERETLLRDERQRFIVTDAVSLSNDKDSKQETQAFVPSSEDFKNLNPTSSWDHTPFPGAIHDEPLGGDYSDPSGIEPPSEEAPDSPNGEGYELVKDMQGEEFFDYFYFYADEDPTHGYVDYVDSKYAFKEGLAGMTDSGRPFFRVESTPKITGPRKSIRLESNFNYTGGVVLLDVWRVPGSVCGLWPAFWSNGETYDWPEWGEIDIIEGVNAFTENQSSFHTASGCYISEGSSNKFTGKLTHDGELARTCSAFESNNEGCGIKDNHNNTYGTPLNKRDGGVFAMQWLPEYGISTWFFPRGHIPEDIEKGKPSPSQWGKPYAHLSNDGCEISEYFKHHQLIFDTTLAGDWSGRVWAEEEIWQEETCANMTGYATAEEYIREEGEAFEDAVWEIGYVKLYQ
;
A
#
# COMPACT_ATOMS: atom_id res chain seq x y z
N MET A 1 -14.32 -13.62 -81.59
CA MET A 1 -14.88 -12.25 -81.56
C MET A 1 -15.87 -12.05 -80.43
N ALA A 2 -16.87 -12.92 -80.21
CA ALA A 2 -17.84 -12.72 -79.10
C ALA A 2 -17.26 -12.93 -77.68
N ALA A 3 -16.28 -13.84 -77.50
CA ALA A 3 -15.71 -14.13 -76.18
C ALA A 3 -14.68 -13.08 -75.69
N ASP A 4 -14.02 -12.36 -76.61
CA ASP A 4 -13.08 -11.28 -76.25
C ASP A 4 -13.82 -9.98 -75.88
N GLU A 5 -15.02 -9.77 -76.43
CA GLU A 5 -15.86 -8.61 -76.10
C GLU A 5 -16.42 -8.70 -74.67
N GLU A 6 -16.94 -9.86 -74.24
CA GLU A 6 -17.46 -10.06 -72.88
C GLU A 6 -16.39 -9.96 -71.78
N LEU A 7 -15.16 -10.44 -72.04
CA LEU A 7 -14.07 -10.35 -71.07
C LEU A 7 -13.59 -8.88 -70.89
N SER A 8 -13.59 -8.10 -71.96
CA SER A 8 -13.24 -6.67 -71.93
C SER A 8 -14.30 -5.83 -71.21
N VAL A 9 -15.59 -6.16 -71.39
CA VAL A 9 -16.72 -5.44 -70.76
C VAL A 9 -16.79 -5.75 -69.26
N SER A 10 -16.61 -7.01 -68.84
CA SER A 10 -16.59 -7.43 -67.43
C SER A 10 -15.41 -6.81 -66.64
N SER A 11 -14.22 -6.79 -67.24
CA SER A 11 -13.04 -6.09 -66.72
C SER A 11 -13.30 -4.59 -66.55
N SER A 12 -13.89 -3.94 -67.57
CA SER A 12 -14.19 -2.49 -67.52
C SER A 12 -15.28 -2.12 -66.50
N THR A 13 -16.25 -3.01 -66.26
CA THR A 13 -17.36 -2.77 -65.33
C THR A 13 -16.90 -2.93 -63.89
N THR A 14 -16.04 -3.92 -63.62
CA THR A 14 -15.42 -4.11 -62.30
C THR A 14 -14.47 -2.95 -62.00
N ALA A 15 -13.61 -2.55 -62.94
CA ALA A 15 -12.73 -1.38 -62.79
C ALA A 15 -13.52 -0.08 -62.54
N ARG A 16 -14.62 0.17 -63.28
CA ARG A 16 -15.51 1.31 -63.03
C ARG A 16 -16.18 1.28 -61.66
N SER A 17 -16.58 0.11 -61.15
CA SER A 17 -17.18 0.00 -59.82
C SER A 17 -16.19 0.27 -58.69
N PHE A 18 -14.92 -0.15 -58.86
CA PHE A 18 -13.83 0.18 -57.95
C PHE A 18 -13.50 1.67 -58.02
N GLU A 19 -13.42 2.25 -59.22
CA GLU A 19 -13.15 3.68 -59.44
C GLU A 19 -14.29 4.56 -58.89
N GLU A 20 -15.55 4.18 -59.05
CA GLU A 20 -16.70 4.88 -58.42
C GLU A 20 -16.69 4.78 -56.89
N THR A 21 -16.25 3.64 -56.34
CA THR A 21 -16.14 3.45 -54.89
C THR A 21 -14.98 4.27 -54.34
N GLU A 22 -13.85 4.31 -55.04
CA GLU A 22 -12.67 5.11 -54.70
C GLU A 22 -12.97 6.61 -54.77
N ILE A 23 -13.69 7.07 -55.81
CA ILE A 23 -14.16 8.46 -55.95
C ILE A 23 -15.14 8.83 -54.84
N LYS A 24 -16.10 7.95 -54.49
CA LYS A 24 -17.02 8.19 -53.36
C LYS A 24 -16.26 8.25 -52.03
N GLN A 25 -15.24 7.41 -51.84
CA GLN A 25 -14.41 7.37 -50.65
C GLN A 25 -13.52 8.63 -50.54
N GLN A 26 -12.86 9.05 -51.63
CA GLN A 26 -12.10 10.31 -51.70
C GLN A 26 -13.00 11.53 -51.49
N SER A 27 -14.21 11.53 -52.07
CA SER A 27 -15.19 12.60 -51.87
C SER A 27 -15.66 12.65 -50.41
N PHE A 28 -15.89 11.50 -49.77
CA PHE A 28 -16.26 11.45 -48.36
C PHE A 28 -15.11 11.94 -47.45
N ILE A 29 -13.87 11.54 -47.74
CA ILE A 29 -12.70 11.92 -46.94
C ILE A 29 -12.35 13.39 -47.10
N SER A 30 -12.34 13.92 -48.33
CA SER A 30 -12.09 15.35 -48.57
C SER A 30 -13.15 16.25 -47.91
N ARG A 31 -14.42 15.82 -47.90
CA ARG A 31 -15.51 16.55 -47.23
C ARG A 31 -15.47 16.51 -45.70
N ASN A 32 -14.78 15.53 -45.11
CA ASN A 32 -14.72 15.31 -43.66
C ASN A 32 -13.28 15.35 -43.11
N ALA A 33 -12.34 15.90 -43.87
CA ALA A 33 -10.91 15.81 -43.57
C ALA A 33 -10.55 16.40 -42.20
N GLY A 34 -11.07 17.59 -41.87
CA GLY A 34 -10.86 18.21 -40.56
C GLY A 34 -11.37 17.35 -39.40
N LEU A 35 -12.59 16.80 -39.54
CA LEU A 35 -13.20 15.91 -38.54
C LEU A 35 -12.38 14.62 -38.34
N LEU A 36 -11.92 14.03 -39.44
CA LEU A 36 -11.11 12.82 -39.44
C LEU A 36 -9.75 13.04 -38.77
N MET A 37 -9.11 14.20 -39.02
CA MET A 37 -7.84 14.57 -38.39
C MET A 37 -7.97 14.75 -36.88
N ILE A 38 -9.07 15.31 -36.40
CA ILE A 38 -9.30 15.45 -34.96
C ILE A 38 -9.62 14.11 -34.32
N ALA A 39 -10.44 13.29 -34.96
CA ALA A 39 -10.72 11.93 -34.48
C ALA A 39 -9.41 11.12 -34.35
N LEU A 40 -8.50 11.26 -35.31
CA LEU A 40 -7.17 10.67 -35.27
C LEU A 40 -6.31 11.26 -34.14
N ALA A 41 -6.33 12.58 -33.94
CA ALA A 41 -5.63 13.23 -32.82
C ALA A 41 -6.14 12.72 -31.46
N GLN A 42 -7.46 12.57 -31.29
CA GLN A 42 -8.07 12.05 -30.06
C GLN A 42 -7.73 10.59 -29.81
N LEU A 43 -7.66 9.78 -30.86
CA LEU A 43 -7.19 8.40 -30.75
C LEU A 43 -5.77 8.37 -30.18
N PHE A 44 -4.85 9.16 -30.73
CA PHE A 44 -3.47 9.23 -30.25
C PHE A 44 -3.36 9.83 -28.84
N PHE A 45 -4.15 10.84 -28.48
CA PHE A 45 -4.19 11.38 -27.11
C PHE A 45 -4.71 10.35 -26.10
N SER A 46 -5.71 9.57 -26.48
CA SER A 46 -6.24 8.48 -25.66
C SER A 46 -5.19 7.40 -25.46
N SER A 47 -4.49 7.00 -26.53
CA SER A 47 -3.38 6.05 -26.46
C SER A 47 -2.23 6.57 -25.58
N MET A 48 -1.90 7.85 -25.67
CA MET A 48 -0.91 8.48 -24.78
C MET A 48 -1.34 8.42 -23.31
N SER A 49 -2.60 8.74 -23.02
CA SER A 49 -3.14 8.74 -21.65
C SER A 49 -3.18 7.32 -21.06
N LEU A 50 -3.56 6.33 -21.88
CA LEU A 50 -3.49 4.92 -21.52
C LEU A 50 -2.04 4.49 -21.23
N ALA A 51 -1.09 4.84 -22.09
CA ALA A 51 0.31 4.50 -21.90
C ALA A 51 0.90 5.11 -20.61
N VAL A 52 0.51 6.35 -20.26
CA VAL A 52 0.89 6.98 -18.99
C VAL A 52 0.35 6.22 -17.79
N LYS A 53 -0.90 5.75 -17.86
CA LYS A 53 -1.49 4.96 -16.77
C LYS A 53 -0.82 3.59 -16.64
N VAL A 54 -0.62 2.88 -17.74
CA VAL A 54 0.12 1.61 -17.76
C VAL A 54 1.52 1.78 -17.15
N LEU A 55 2.23 2.86 -17.49
CA LEU A 55 3.55 3.17 -16.92
C LEU A 55 3.52 3.43 -15.41
N ALA A 56 2.42 3.98 -14.88
CA ALA A 56 2.27 4.22 -13.46
C ALA A 56 1.95 2.96 -12.65
N ASP A 57 1.44 1.91 -13.32
CA ASP A 57 1.06 0.64 -12.70
C ASP A 57 2.17 -0.45 -12.86
N VAL A 58 3.34 -0.11 -13.43
CA VAL A 58 4.52 -0.99 -13.51
C VAL A 58 5.40 -0.77 -12.28
N ASP A 59 5.82 -1.85 -11.60
CA ASP A 59 6.65 -1.77 -10.39
C ASP A 59 8.17 -1.76 -10.68
N PRO A 60 8.97 -0.85 -10.10
CA PRO A 60 8.54 0.31 -9.30
C PRO A 60 7.89 1.40 -10.18
N PRO A 61 6.93 2.20 -9.65
CA PRO A 61 6.17 3.18 -10.42
C PRO A 61 7.08 4.25 -11.00
N VAL A 62 7.35 4.15 -12.31
CA VAL A 62 8.31 5.02 -13.01
C VAL A 62 7.90 6.48 -12.84
N SER A 63 8.75 7.29 -12.19
CA SER A 63 8.47 8.72 -12.08
C SER A 63 8.41 9.36 -13.47
N ALA A 64 7.69 10.48 -13.62
CA ALA A 64 7.54 11.15 -14.93
C ALA A 64 8.88 11.58 -15.58
N LEU A 65 9.99 11.51 -14.82
CA LEU A 65 11.34 11.87 -15.21
C LEU A 65 12.32 10.69 -15.25
N GLU A 66 11.93 9.49 -14.78
CA GLU A 66 12.81 8.31 -14.75
C GLU A 66 12.81 7.52 -16.06
N LEU A 67 13.99 7.01 -16.37
CA LEU A 67 14.47 6.88 -17.73
C LEU A 67 14.20 5.50 -18.34
N VAL A 68 12.93 5.12 -18.53
CA VAL A 68 12.61 4.06 -19.53
C VAL A 68 12.58 4.70 -20.91
N VAL A 69 13.78 4.96 -21.44
CA VAL A 69 14.03 5.70 -22.68
C VAL A 69 13.09 5.27 -23.81
N GLY A 70 12.89 3.96 -24.00
CA GLY A 70 12.04 3.42 -25.07
C GLY A 70 10.56 3.78 -24.96
N LEU A 71 9.97 3.66 -23.77
CA LEU A 71 8.54 3.95 -23.55
C LEU A 71 8.29 5.48 -23.50
N LEU A 72 9.25 6.25 -23.01
CA LEU A 72 9.21 7.71 -23.07
C LEU A 72 9.32 8.24 -24.51
N PHE A 73 10.15 7.63 -25.35
CA PHE A 73 10.19 7.93 -26.78
C PHE A 73 8.88 7.58 -27.48
N ALA A 74 8.29 6.41 -27.17
CA ALA A 74 6.99 6.04 -27.71
C ALA A 74 5.89 7.02 -27.29
N ARG A 75 5.86 7.43 -26.01
CA ARG A 75 4.95 8.46 -25.49
C ARG A 75 5.15 9.81 -26.18
N GLY A 76 6.40 10.28 -26.28
CA GLY A 76 6.74 11.54 -26.93
C GLY A 76 6.37 11.54 -28.41
N PHE A 77 6.59 10.42 -29.11
CA PHE A 77 6.24 10.25 -30.51
C PHE A 77 4.72 10.25 -30.74
N VAL A 78 3.97 9.46 -29.96
CA VAL A 78 2.50 9.40 -30.06
C VAL A 78 1.87 10.75 -29.68
N GLY A 79 2.39 11.42 -28.65
CA GLY A 79 1.95 12.77 -28.26
C GLY A 79 2.25 13.82 -29.34
N PHE A 80 3.43 13.76 -29.96
CA PHE A 80 3.80 14.68 -31.04
C PHE A 80 2.96 14.49 -32.30
N ALA A 81 2.70 13.23 -32.70
CA ALA A 81 1.79 12.91 -33.81
C ALA A 81 0.37 13.43 -33.55
N SER A 82 -0.12 13.28 -32.32
CA SER A 82 -1.43 13.78 -31.88
C SER A 82 -1.56 15.31 -31.98
N ILE A 83 -0.60 16.03 -31.39
CA ILE A 83 -0.58 17.50 -31.40
C ILE A 83 -0.45 18.04 -32.83
N THR A 84 0.35 17.39 -33.68
CA THR A 84 0.51 17.78 -35.08
C THR A 84 -0.79 17.62 -35.85
N ALA A 85 -1.49 16.50 -35.68
CA ALA A 85 -2.80 16.27 -36.29
C ALA A 85 -3.83 17.31 -35.84
N LEU A 86 -3.79 17.70 -34.55
CA LEU A 86 -4.66 18.73 -33.98
C LEU A 86 -4.37 20.14 -34.52
N TYR A 87 -3.11 20.56 -34.62
CA TYR A 87 -2.79 21.85 -35.22
C TYR A 87 -3.12 21.89 -36.71
N HIS A 88 -2.98 20.75 -37.40
CA HIS A 88 -3.35 20.66 -38.81
C HIS A 88 -4.88 20.75 -39.00
N SER A 89 -5.69 20.26 -38.07
CA SER A 89 -7.15 20.40 -38.17
C SER A 89 -7.64 21.83 -38.03
N LEU A 90 -6.92 22.69 -37.28
CA LEU A 90 -7.24 24.12 -37.16
C LEU A 90 -7.10 24.88 -38.51
N LYS A 91 -6.46 24.28 -39.53
CA LYS A 91 -6.48 24.83 -40.90
C LYS A 91 -7.83 24.65 -41.60
N TYR A 92 -8.69 23.75 -41.12
CA TYR A 92 -9.94 23.33 -41.76
C TYR A 92 -11.19 23.57 -40.92
N LEU A 93 -11.05 23.72 -39.60
CA LEU A 93 -12.13 23.85 -38.63
C LEU A 93 -11.80 24.99 -37.66
N ASP A 94 -12.85 25.69 -37.21
CA ASP A 94 -12.73 26.77 -36.24
C ASP A 94 -12.35 26.22 -34.85
N LEU A 95 -11.75 27.08 -34.00
CA LEU A 95 -11.26 26.68 -32.68
C LEU A 95 -12.35 26.06 -31.79
N SER A 96 -13.60 26.53 -31.90
CA SER A 96 -14.77 25.98 -31.22
C SER A 96 -15.04 24.54 -31.61
N ASP A 97 -14.99 24.25 -32.91
CA ASP A 97 -15.32 22.96 -33.49
C ASP A 97 -14.21 21.96 -33.21
N VAL A 98 -12.96 22.42 -33.30
CA VAL A 98 -11.79 21.64 -32.91
C VAL A 98 -11.83 21.29 -31.42
N SER A 99 -12.16 22.26 -30.55
CA SER A 99 -12.29 22.02 -29.11
C SER A 99 -13.47 21.10 -28.80
N ALA A 100 -14.59 21.24 -29.51
CA ALA A 100 -15.76 20.40 -29.34
C ALA A 100 -15.49 18.92 -29.66
N LEU A 101 -14.71 18.67 -30.72
CA LEU A 101 -14.34 17.32 -31.14
C LEU A 101 -13.28 16.69 -30.23
N GLN A 102 -12.53 17.48 -29.45
CA GLN A 102 -11.65 16.95 -28.40
C GLN A 102 -12.44 16.24 -27.28
N PHE A 103 -13.73 16.53 -27.12
CA PHE A 103 -14.60 15.85 -26.16
C PHE A 103 -14.99 14.43 -26.57
N LEU A 104 -14.49 13.93 -27.71
CA LEU A 104 -14.48 12.50 -28.01
C LEU A 104 -13.45 11.75 -27.15
N LEU A 105 -12.41 12.43 -26.67
CA LEU A 105 -11.32 11.83 -25.90
C LEU A 105 -11.79 11.07 -24.66
N PRO A 106 -12.67 11.60 -23.79
CA PRO A 106 -13.05 10.88 -22.57
C PRO A 106 -13.85 9.61 -22.84
N THR A 107 -14.66 9.59 -23.90
CA THR A 107 -15.37 8.39 -24.35
C THR A 107 -14.41 7.31 -24.83
N ILE A 108 -13.39 7.70 -25.63
CA ILE A 108 -12.39 6.77 -26.16
C ILE A 108 -11.46 6.29 -25.04
N SER A 109 -11.06 7.17 -24.12
CA SER A 109 -10.16 6.84 -23.00
C SER A 109 -10.84 5.98 -21.95
N GLY A 110 -12.10 6.24 -21.60
CA GLY A 110 -12.87 5.36 -20.71
C GLY A 110 -13.06 3.96 -21.29
N PHE A 111 -13.36 3.86 -22.59
CA PHE A 111 -13.46 2.56 -23.27
C PHE A 111 -12.11 1.84 -23.35
N SER A 112 -11.03 2.58 -23.62
CA SER A 112 -9.67 2.06 -23.71
C SER A 112 -9.16 1.58 -22.33
N GLY A 113 -9.45 2.31 -21.25
CA GLY A 113 -9.15 1.87 -19.88
C GLY A 113 -9.88 0.57 -19.52
N MET A 114 -11.16 0.45 -19.89
CA MET A 114 -11.91 -0.80 -19.70
C MET A 114 -11.30 -1.98 -20.47
N LEU A 115 -10.92 -1.76 -21.74
CA LEU A 115 -10.42 -2.82 -22.62
C LEU A 115 -8.99 -3.27 -22.28
N PHE A 116 -8.10 -2.32 -22.00
CA PHE A 116 -6.67 -2.57 -21.85
C PHE A 116 -6.21 -2.67 -20.39
N LEU A 117 -6.80 -1.88 -19.47
CA LEU A 117 -6.45 -1.90 -18.04
C LEU A 117 -7.40 -2.78 -17.21
N LYS A 118 -8.47 -3.31 -17.83
CA LYS A 118 -9.55 -4.06 -17.15
C LYS A 118 -10.22 -3.27 -16.01
N GLU A 119 -10.14 -1.93 -16.05
CA GLU A 119 -10.78 -1.08 -15.05
C GLU A 119 -12.31 -1.16 -15.15
N PRO A 120 -13.04 -1.17 -14.03
CA PRO A 120 -14.50 -1.19 -14.05
C PRO A 120 -15.04 0.15 -14.57
N TYR A 121 -15.52 0.16 -15.81
CA TYR A 121 -16.19 1.32 -16.40
C TYR A 121 -17.64 1.37 -15.93
N LEU A 122 -17.97 2.28 -15.02
CA LEU A 122 -19.26 2.26 -14.32
C LEU A 122 -20.44 2.55 -15.26
N PRO A 123 -21.63 1.99 -14.99
CA PRO A 123 -22.82 2.27 -15.80
C PRO A 123 -23.11 3.76 -15.96
N ILE A 124 -22.97 4.55 -14.89
CA ILE A 124 -23.17 6.00 -14.94
C ILE A 124 -22.15 6.73 -15.82
N GLU A 125 -20.91 6.25 -15.86
CA GLU A 125 -19.84 6.77 -16.72
C GLU A 125 -20.14 6.44 -18.19
N ARG A 126 -20.61 5.22 -18.48
CA ARG A 126 -21.05 4.79 -19.82
C ARG A 126 -22.19 5.66 -20.35
N TYR A 127 -23.24 5.86 -19.55
CA TYR A 127 -24.38 6.69 -19.94
C TYR A 127 -23.96 8.15 -20.15
N SER A 128 -23.13 8.69 -19.27
CA SER A 128 -22.63 10.06 -19.38
C SER A 128 -21.78 10.26 -20.64
N SER A 129 -20.95 9.29 -21.01
CA SER A 129 -20.15 9.33 -22.25
C SER A 129 -21.02 9.30 -23.51
N ILE A 130 -22.13 8.56 -23.52
CA ILE A 130 -23.09 8.55 -24.64
C ILE A 130 -23.78 9.91 -24.77
N VAL A 131 -24.22 10.49 -23.66
CA VAL A 131 -24.91 11.80 -23.65
C VAL A 131 -23.93 12.93 -24.04
N SER A 132 -22.68 12.88 -23.55
CA SER A 132 -21.64 13.81 -23.95
C SER A 132 -21.30 13.70 -25.44
N LEU A 133 -21.28 12.49 -26.02
CA LEU A 133 -21.08 12.29 -27.45
C LEU A 133 -22.20 12.93 -28.30
N LEU A 134 -23.45 12.87 -27.84
CA LEU A 134 -24.55 13.60 -28.48
C LEU A 134 -24.34 15.12 -28.41
N GLY A 135 -23.86 15.63 -27.28
CA GLY A 135 -23.46 17.03 -27.12
C GLY A 135 -22.39 17.44 -28.14
N VAL A 136 -21.37 16.59 -28.37
CA VAL A 136 -20.32 16.84 -29.37
C VAL A 136 -20.87 16.90 -30.79
N ILE A 137 -21.79 15.99 -31.14
CA ILE A 137 -22.41 15.96 -32.48
C ILE A 137 -23.19 17.26 -32.76
N LEU A 138 -23.87 17.83 -31.76
CA LEU A 138 -24.62 19.07 -31.89
C LEU A 138 -23.72 20.30 -32.10
N ILE A 139 -22.50 20.27 -31.54
CA ILE A 139 -21.54 21.37 -31.67
C ILE A 139 -20.76 21.24 -32.98
N ALA A 140 -20.19 20.07 -33.26
CA ALA A 140 -19.31 19.83 -34.42
C ALA A 140 -20.04 19.75 -35.76
N ARG A 141 -21.36 19.50 -35.74
CA ARG A 141 -22.26 19.44 -36.90
C ARG A 141 -21.65 18.79 -38.14
N PRO A 142 -21.30 17.51 -38.05
CA PRO A 142 -20.65 16.81 -39.15
C PRO A 142 -21.41 16.98 -40.48
N PRO A 143 -20.72 17.35 -41.59
CA PRO A 143 -21.35 17.54 -42.90
C PRO A 143 -22.12 16.30 -43.40
N PHE A 144 -21.72 15.10 -42.97
CA PHE A 144 -22.40 13.86 -43.31
C PHE A 144 -23.76 13.66 -42.62
N ILE A 145 -24.01 14.33 -41.49
CA ILE A 145 -25.29 14.25 -40.75
C ILE A 145 -26.19 15.44 -41.09
N PHE A 146 -25.61 16.64 -41.15
CA PHE A 146 -26.36 17.89 -41.27
C PHE A 146 -26.39 18.47 -42.70
N GLY A 147 -25.68 17.88 -43.66
CA GLY A 147 -25.86 18.16 -45.09
C GLY A 147 -25.34 19.50 -45.60
N HIS A 148 -24.37 20.13 -44.93
CA HIS A 148 -23.80 21.42 -45.38
C HIS A 148 -22.60 21.19 -46.34
N GLU A 149 -22.49 22.02 -47.39
CA GLU A 149 -21.37 21.95 -48.35
C GLU A 149 -20.08 22.46 -47.72
N GLY A 150 -19.24 21.54 -47.21
CA GLY A 150 -17.87 21.86 -46.81
C GLY A 150 -16.98 22.14 -48.02
N ALA A 151 -16.06 23.12 -47.89
CA ALA A 151 -15.10 23.47 -48.93
C ALA A 151 -14.31 22.22 -49.40
N GLN A 152 -14.44 21.86 -50.68
CA GLN A 152 -13.67 20.77 -51.26
C GLN A 152 -12.21 21.20 -51.45
N ILE A 153 -11.30 20.57 -50.71
CA ILE A 153 -9.86 20.70 -50.91
C ILE A 153 -9.33 19.32 -51.31
N ASN A 154 -8.42 19.26 -52.29
CA ASN A 154 -7.79 18.02 -52.73
C ASN A 154 -6.92 17.44 -51.59
N VAL A 155 -7.39 16.36 -50.99
CA VAL A 155 -6.71 15.65 -49.90
C VAL A 155 -6.06 14.39 -50.48
N ASP A 156 -4.72 14.37 -50.55
CA ASP A 156 -3.95 13.19 -50.97
C ASP A 156 -3.84 12.18 -49.81
N LEU A 157 -4.69 11.14 -49.86
CA LEU A 157 -4.75 10.06 -48.87
C LEU A 157 -3.42 9.32 -48.67
N GLY A 158 -2.66 9.10 -49.75
CA GLY A 158 -1.40 8.35 -49.71
C GLY A 158 -0.31 9.13 -48.97
N ALA A 159 -0.34 10.46 -49.11
CA ALA A 159 0.55 11.35 -48.39
C ALA A 159 0.22 11.43 -46.88
N ILE A 160 -1.05 11.38 -46.47
CA ILE A 160 -1.44 11.60 -45.06
C ILE A 160 -1.14 10.38 -44.18
N GLY A 161 -1.44 9.16 -44.64
CA GLY A 161 -1.15 7.94 -43.88
C GLY A 161 0.35 7.71 -43.65
N ILE A 162 1.18 8.04 -44.65
CA ILE A 162 2.65 7.89 -44.59
C ILE A 162 3.31 9.05 -43.84
N ARG A 163 2.81 10.28 -43.95
CA ARG A 163 3.37 11.46 -43.25
C ARG A 163 3.06 11.50 -41.76
N THR A 164 1.98 10.87 -41.31
CA THR A 164 1.62 10.78 -39.87
C THR A 164 2.47 9.75 -39.11
N LEU A 165 3.13 8.81 -39.83
CA LEU A 165 4.08 7.84 -39.26
C LEU A 165 5.56 8.28 -39.38
N ALA A 166 5.89 9.21 -40.29
CA ALA A 166 7.25 9.68 -40.53
C ALA A 166 7.39 11.17 -40.17
N VAL A 167 7.43 11.47 -38.88
CA VAL A 167 6.99 12.78 -38.36
C VAL A 167 8.05 13.90 -38.32
N CYS A 168 9.18 13.80 -39.04
CA CYS A 168 10.04 15.00 -39.27
C CYS A 168 10.58 15.14 -40.69
N ALA A 169 10.56 14.09 -41.52
CA ALA A 169 11.27 14.11 -42.80
C ALA A 169 10.46 14.68 -43.99
N VAL A 170 9.16 14.97 -43.83
CA VAL A 170 8.28 15.34 -44.96
C VAL A 170 7.33 16.51 -44.62
N ILE A 171 7.78 17.45 -43.79
CA ILE A 171 7.18 18.78 -43.76
C ILE A 171 7.96 19.60 -44.78
N GLY A 172 7.58 19.52 -46.05
CA GLY A 172 8.09 20.42 -47.10
C GLY A 172 7.66 21.88 -46.90
N GLU A 173 7.40 22.31 -45.66
CA GLU A 173 7.19 23.70 -45.31
C GLU A 173 8.55 24.27 -44.89
N GLU A 174 8.93 25.39 -45.50
CA GLU A 174 10.19 26.06 -45.18
C GLU A 174 10.20 26.44 -43.69
N PHE A 175 11.30 26.14 -43.00
CA PHE A 175 11.50 26.58 -41.62
C PHE A 175 11.59 28.11 -41.58
N VAL A 176 10.50 28.78 -41.19
CA VAL A 176 10.43 30.24 -41.10
C VAL A 176 10.67 30.69 -39.66
N LEU A 177 11.77 31.43 -39.43
CA LEU A 177 12.02 32.08 -38.15
C LEU A 177 11.01 33.21 -37.89
N PRO A 178 10.51 33.36 -36.64
CA PRO A 178 9.52 34.38 -36.31
C PRO A 178 10.06 35.79 -36.56
N LYS A 179 9.42 36.52 -37.47
CA LYS A 179 9.87 37.86 -37.90
C LYS A 179 9.37 39.00 -37.01
N SER A 180 8.49 38.72 -36.04
CA SER A 180 7.83 39.72 -35.18
C SER A 180 7.89 39.35 -33.71
N SER A 181 8.08 40.33 -32.83
CA SER A 181 8.07 40.14 -31.38
C SER A 181 6.72 39.60 -30.85
N LYS A 182 5.62 39.92 -31.52
CA LYS A 182 4.29 39.37 -31.19
C LYS A 182 4.20 37.88 -31.50
N TRP A 183 4.77 37.44 -32.63
CA TRP A 183 4.84 36.02 -33.00
C TRP A 183 5.65 35.23 -31.98
N THR A 184 6.83 35.75 -31.61
CA THR A 184 7.69 35.10 -30.62
C THR A 184 7.02 35.00 -29.25
N ALA A 185 6.35 36.07 -28.79
CA ALA A 185 5.64 36.07 -27.51
C ALA A 185 4.49 35.05 -27.46
N LEU A 186 3.71 34.94 -28.54
CA LEU A 186 2.63 33.96 -28.64
C LEU A 186 3.15 32.52 -28.68
N LEU A 187 4.25 32.25 -29.39
CA LEU A 187 4.88 30.93 -29.42
C LEU A 187 5.44 30.51 -28.05
N ILE A 188 6.05 31.45 -27.31
CA ILE A 188 6.51 31.19 -25.93
C ILE A 188 5.32 30.89 -25.03
N ALA A 189 4.23 31.66 -25.11
CA ALA A 189 3.03 31.42 -24.31
C ALA A 189 2.43 30.03 -24.59
N VAL A 190 2.31 29.64 -25.87
CA VAL A 190 1.85 28.30 -26.26
C VAL A 190 2.75 27.21 -25.66
N GLY A 191 4.07 27.38 -25.73
CA GLY A 191 5.04 26.44 -25.14
C GLY A 191 4.90 26.31 -23.62
N THR A 192 4.84 27.43 -22.90
CA THR A 192 4.75 27.44 -21.43
C THR A 192 3.42 26.88 -20.93
N PHE A 193 2.29 27.33 -21.48
CA PHE A 193 0.97 26.84 -21.07
C PHE A 193 0.75 25.38 -21.49
N GLY A 194 1.24 24.98 -22.67
CA GLY A 194 1.19 23.59 -23.13
C GLY A 194 1.98 22.66 -22.22
N PHE A 195 3.20 23.05 -21.82
CA PHE A 195 4.02 22.26 -20.91
C PHE A 195 3.39 22.13 -19.51
N LEU A 196 2.96 23.25 -18.92
CA LEU A 196 2.32 23.24 -17.61
C LEU A 196 1.02 22.42 -17.60
N GLY A 197 0.20 22.57 -18.65
CA GLY A 197 -1.03 21.80 -18.81
C GLY A 197 -0.77 20.29 -18.93
N GLN A 198 0.27 19.88 -19.64
CA GLN A 198 0.65 18.47 -19.77
C GLN A 198 1.15 17.86 -18.44
N ILE A 199 1.89 18.61 -17.63
CA ILE A 199 2.29 18.17 -16.28
C ILE A 199 1.05 17.95 -15.41
N LEU A 200 0.16 18.93 -15.35
CA LEU A 200 -1.05 18.85 -14.52
C LEU A 200 -1.98 17.71 -14.96
N LEU A 201 -2.14 17.50 -16.27
CA LEU A 201 -2.91 16.38 -16.81
C LEU A 201 -2.27 15.02 -16.45
N THR A 202 -0.95 14.91 -16.55
CA THR A 202 -0.21 13.70 -16.17
C THR A 202 -0.37 13.39 -14.67
N LEU A 203 -0.25 14.40 -13.81
CA LEU A 203 -0.44 14.27 -12.37
C LEU A 203 -1.89 13.91 -11.99
N GLY A 204 -2.88 14.42 -12.74
CA GLY A 204 -4.29 14.08 -12.56
C GLY A 204 -4.60 12.64 -12.95
N LEU A 205 -4.07 12.16 -14.07
CA LEU A 205 -4.25 10.76 -14.54
C LEU A 205 -3.57 9.73 -13.64
N ARG A 206 -2.54 10.11 -12.87
CA ARG A 206 -1.94 9.23 -11.85
C ARG A 206 -2.83 9.03 -10.62
N ARG A 207 -3.65 10.03 -10.28
CA ARG A 207 -4.46 10.05 -9.05
C ARG A 207 -5.91 9.58 -9.24
N GLU A 208 -6.36 9.42 -10.47
CA GLU A 208 -7.74 9.05 -10.81
C GLU A 208 -7.77 8.01 -11.92
N LYS A 209 -8.79 7.14 -11.93
CA LYS A 209 -9.02 6.18 -13.03
C LYS A 209 -9.16 6.92 -14.34
N VAL A 210 -8.61 6.36 -15.43
CA VAL A 210 -8.53 7.03 -16.74
C VAL A 210 -9.90 7.50 -17.21
N GLY A 211 -10.92 6.64 -17.06
CA GLY A 211 -12.29 6.96 -17.46
C GLY A 211 -12.89 8.17 -16.73
N ARG A 212 -12.52 8.42 -15.47
CA ARG A 212 -12.99 9.55 -14.66
C ARG A 212 -12.15 10.81 -14.87
N ALA A 213 -10.82 10.64 -14.86
CA ALA A 213 -9.87 11.72 -15.08
C ALA A 213 -10.13 12.43 -16.42
N SER A 214 -10.44 11.67 -17.47
CA SER A 214 -10.76 12.26 -18.77
C SER A 214 -12.07 13.06 -18.77
N LEU A 215 -13.04 12.80 -17.88
CA LEU A 215 -14.26 13.62 -17.78
C LEU A 215 -13.96 15.05 -17.31
N GLY A 216 -12.90 15.25 -16.53
CA GLY A 216 -12.44 16.59 -16.13
C GLY A 216 -12.00 17.46 -17.32
N MET A 217 -11.64 16.82 -18.44
CA MET A 217 -11.27 17.54 -19.67
C MET A 217 -12.47 18.23 -20.32
N TYR A 218 -13.71 17.82 -20.02
CA TYR A 218 -14.93 18.49 -20.49
C TYR A 218 -15.03 19.96 -20.04
N LEU A 219 -14.34 20.34 -18.96
CA LEU A 219 -14.28 21.72 -18.48
C LEU A 219 -13.60 22.67 -19.48
N GLN A 220 -12.77 22.14 -20.39
CA GLN A 220 -12.12 22.91 -21.45
C GLN A 220 -13.11 23.62 -22.37
N ILE A 221 -14.34 23.09 -22.57
CA ILE A 221 -15.34 23.71 -23.46
C ILE A 221 -15.80 25.06 -22.94
N VAL A 222 -15.92 25.16 -21.61
CA VAL A 222 -16.39 26.37 -20.94
C VAL A 222 -15.38 27.49 -21.15
N PHE A 223 -14.10 27.19 -20.93
CA PHE A 223 -13.02 28.13 -21.17
C PHE A 223 -12.86 28.47 -22.66
N ALA A 224 -13.01 27.49 -23.56
CA ALA A 224 -12.94 27.73 -25.01
C ALA A 224 -14.02 28.71 -25.48
N LEU A 225 -15.29 28.50 -25.11
CA LEU A 225 -16.39 29.40 -25.48
C LEU A 225 -16.25 30.79 -24.86
N ILE A 226 -15.76 30.88 -23.63
CA ILE A 226 -15.48 32.17 -22.97
C ILE A 226 -14.37 32.91 -23.71
N PHE A 227 -13.25 32.23 -24.02
CA PHE A 227 -12.14 32.83 -24.73
C PHE A 227 -12.50 33.22 -26.16
N GLU A 228 -13.32 32.42 -26.84
CA GLU A 228 -13.81 32.76 -28.16
C GLU A 228 -14.63 34.07 -28.14
N LYS A 229 -15.53 34.21 -27.16
CA LYS A 229 -16.31 35.43 -26.98
C LYS A 229 -15.44 36.62 -26.59
N VAL A 230 -14.48 36.43 -25.69
CA VAL A 230 -13.63 37.51 -25.14
C VAL A 230 -12.61 38.00 -26.17
N PHE A 231 -11.97 37.09 -26.91
CA PHE A 231 -10.86 37.42 -27.82
C PHE A 231 -11.28 37.60 -29.28
N PHE A 232 -12.31 36.89 -29.74
CA PHE A 232 -12.75 36.91 -31.15
C PHE A 232 -14.14 37.56 -31.34
N ASN A 233 -14.84 37.89 -30.25
CA ASN A 233 -16.17 38.50 -30.23
C ASN A 233 -17.25 37.75 -31.04
N THR A 234 -17.01 36.48 -31.36
CA THR A 234 -17.99 35.57 -31.97
C THR A 234 -19.00 35.15 -30.90
N THR A 235 -20.26 34.96 -31.30
CA THR A 235 -21.30 34.43 -30.39
C THR A 235 -21.62 33.00 -30.78
N PRO A 236 -21.52 32.03 -29.87
CA PRO A 236 -21.85 30.65 -30.18
C PRO A 236 -23.33 30.53 -30.54
N GLU A 237 -23.63 29.71 -31.53
CA GLU A 237 -25.00 29.47 -31.95
C GLU A 237 -25.77 28.64 -30.90
N MET A 238 -27.10 28.78 -30.86
CA MET A 238 -27.95 28.18 -29.83
C MET A 238 -27.78 26.66 -29.70
N LEU A 239 -27.54 25.95 -30.81
CA LEU A 239 -27.27 24.51 -30.79
C LEU A 239 -25.95 24.16 -30.08
N SER A 240 -24.93 25.00 -30.23
CA SER A 240 -23.63 24.82 -29.57
C SER A 240 -23.73 25.08 -28.07
N VAL A 241 -24.58 26.03 -27.65
CA VAL A 241 -24.88 26.29 -26.23
C VAL A 241 -25.62 25.10 -25.61
N VAL A 242 -26.58 24.50 -26.32
CA VAL A 242 -27.30 23.30 -25.86
C VAL A 242 -26.33 22.10 -25.72
N GLY A 243 -25.48 21.88 -26.72
CA GLY A 243 -24.46 20.82 -26.67
C GLY A 243 -23.47 21.00 -25.52
N ALA A 244 -23.00 22.23 -25.27
CA ALA A 244 -22.11 22.53 -24.14
C ALA A 244 -22.80 22.32 -22.79
N SER A 245 -24.07 22.69 -22.67
CA SER A 245 -24.87 22.51 -21.44
C SER A 245 -25.07 21.02 -21.10
N LEU A 246 -25.29 20.18 -22.12
CA LEU A 246 -25.38 18.72 -21.97
C LEU A 246 -24.08 18.12 -21.42
N ILE A 247 -22.93 18.53 -21.96
CA ILE A 247 -21.61 18.04 -21.54
C ILE A 247 -21.30 18.46 -20.09
N ILE A 248 -21.67 19.67 -19.68
CA ILE A 248 -21.45 20.15 -18.29
C ILE A 248 -22.35 19.38 -17.31
N ALA A 249 -23.62 19.17 -17.67
CA ALA A 249 -24.57 18.49 -16.81
C ALA A 249 -24.14 17.04 -16.52
N THR A 250 -23.72 16.30 -17.54
CA THR A 250 -23.23 14.91 -17.37
C THR A 250 -21.95 14.86 -16.55
N SER A 251 -21.00 15.76 -16.78
CA SER A 251 -19.75 15.85 -16.02
C SER A 251 -20.01 16.10 -14.53
N THR A 252 -20.96 16.99 -14.22
CA THR A 252 -21.34 17.34 -12.84
C THR A 252 -22.01 16.16 -12.13
N ILE A 253 -22.91 15.44 -12.83
CA ILE A 253 -23.61 14.26 -12.29
C ILE A 253 -22.61 13.16 -11.89
N VAL A 254 -21.63 12.87 -12.75
CA VAL A 254 -20.61 11.84 -12.45
C VAL A 254 -19.73 12.26 -11.27
N ALA A 255 -19.34 13.54 -11.19
CA ALA A 255 -18.55 14.06 -10.07
C ALA A 255 -19.31 13.96 -8.73
N MET A 256 -20.62 14.29 -8.72
CA MET A 256 -21.44 14.23 -7.50
C MET A 256 -21.73 12.80 -7.04
N ASN A 257 -21.85 11.83 -7.95
CA ASN A 257 -22.16 10.45 -7.60
C ASN A 257 -21.00 9.75 -6.85
N LYS A 258 -19.75 10.23 -6.98
CA LYS A 258 -18.60 9.78 -6.18
C LYS A 258 -18.78 10.08 -4.70
N ASN A 259 -19.30 11.26 -4.36
CA ASN A 259 -19.52 11.64 -2.96
C ASN A 259 -20.64 10.80 -2.34
N LYS A 260 -21.66 10.45 -3.12
CA LYS A 260 -22.75 9.60 -2.65
C LYS A 260 -22.30 8.16 -2.39
N ASN A 261 -21.57 7.55 -3.34
CA ASN A 261 -21.03 6.20 -3.15
C ASN A 261 -20.00 6.13 -2.02
N LYS A 262 -19.12 7.14 -1.85
CA LYS A 262 -18.20 7.19 -0.71
C LYS A 262 -18.92 7.33 0.63
N THR A 263 -20.04 8.04 0.66
CA THR A 263 -20.84 8.19 1.89
C THR A 263 -21.61 6.91 2.19
N GLU A 264 -22.18 6.26 1.17
CA GLU A 264 -22.91 4.99 1.31
C GLU A 264 -21.97 3.80 1.61
N GLU A 265 -20.74 3.77 1.07
CA GLU A 265 -19.68 2.82 1.47
C GLU A 265 -19.27 3.06 2.92
N LYS A 266 -19.00 4.32 3.31
CA LYS A 266 -18.63 4.64 4.70
C LYS A 266 -19.73 4.27 5.70
N GLU A 267 -21.00 4.54 5.38
CA GLU A 267 -22.14 4.18 6.23
C GLU A 267 -22.39 2.65 6.27
N ASN A 268 -22.17 1.93 5.17
CA ASN A 268 -22.29 0.47 5.15
C ASN A 268 -21.10 -0.21 5.84
N ASP A 269 -19.90 0.33 5.73
CA ASP A 269 -18.71 -0.18 6.43
C ASP A 269 -18.85 0.07 7.93
N GLU A 270 -19.27 1.27 8.36
CA GLU A 270 -19.60 1.53 9.77
C GLU A 270 -20.68 0.56 10.28
N ARG A 271 -21.70 0.26 9.46
CA ARG A 271 -22.78 -0.65 9.83
C ARG A 271 -22.36 -2.13 9.84
N GLU A 272 -21.57 -2.59 8.88
CA GLU A 272 -21.03 -3.96 8.83
C GLU A 272 -20.01 -4.16 9.96
N THR A 273 -19.18 -3.16 10.26
CA THR A 273 -18.27 -3.18 11.43
C THR A 273 -19.07 -3.29 12.73
N LEU A 274 -20.12 -2.49 12.92
CA LEU A 274 -20.99 -2.61 14.09
C LEU A 274 -21.69 -3.98 14.19
N LEU A 275 -22.15 -4.54 13.06
CA LEU A 275 -22.78 -5.86 13.00
C LEU A 275 -21.77 -7.02 13.13
N ARG A 276 -20.50 -6.79 12.79
CA ARG A 276 -19.37 -7.71 12.98
C ARG A 276 -18.97 -7.73 14.45
N ASP A 277 -18.88 -6.56 15.09
CA ASP A 277 -18.60 -6.39 16.52
C ASP A 277 -19.65 -7.06 17.42
N GLU A 278 -20.94 -6.96 17.05
CA GLU A 278 -22.00 -7.67 17.80
C GLU A 278 -21.95 -9.19 17.60
N ARG A 279 -21.66 -9.67 16.38
CA ARG A 279 -21.55 -11.12 16.11
C ARG A 279 -20.31 -11.75 16.74
N GLN A 280 -19.17 -11.07 16.74
CA GLN A 280 -17.93 -11.60 17.31
C GLN A 280 -17.93 -11.55 18.84
N ARG A 281 -18.52 -10.54 19.49
CA ARG A 281 -18.71 -10.56 20.95
C ARG A 281 -19.49 -11.79 21.41
N PHE A 282 -20.52 -12.18 20.65
CA PHE A 282 -21.30 -13.38 20.94
C PHE A 282 -20.45 -14.66 20.76
N ILE A 283 -19.64 -14.75 19.71
CA ILE A 283 -18.79 -15.91 19.43
C ILE A 283 -17.64 -16.06 20.44
N VAL A 284 -16.97 -14.98 20.83
CA VAL A 284 -15.86 -15.01 21.80
C VAL A 284 -16.38 -15.41 23.19
N THR A 285 -17.50 -14.82 23.62
CA THR A 285 -18.15 -15.19 24.90
C THR A 285 -18.53 -16.68 24.91
N ASP A 286 -19.11 -17.19 23.82
CA ASP A 286 -19.47 -18.60 23.69
C ASP A 286 -18.23 -19.51 23.65
N ALA A 287 -17.16 -19.13 22.93
CA ALA A 287 -15.94 -19.92 22.82
C ALA A 287 -15.15 -19.99 24.15
N VAL A 288 -15.05 -18.88 24.88
CA VAL A 288 -14.45 -18.81 26.22
C VAL A 288 -15.29 -19.59 27.23
N SER A 289 -16.62 -19.55 27.12
CA SER A 289 -17.49 -20.38 27.98
C SER A 289 -17.34 -21.88 27.71
N LEU A 290 -17.08 -22.28 26.46
CA LEU A 290 -16.89 -23.68 26.05
C LEU A 290 -15.50 -24.23 26.42
N SER A 291 -14.47 -23.39 26.50
CA SER A 291 -13.14 -23.83 26.97
C SER A 291 -13.10 -23.99 28.51
N ASN A 292 -13.91 -23.23 29.24
CA ASN A 292 -13.99 -23.25 30.70
C ASN A 292 -14.91 -24.35 31.27
N ASP A 293 -15.75 -25.00 30.46
CA ASP A 293 -16.61 -26.10 30.90
C ASP A 293 -15.96 -27.48 30.66
N LYS A 294 -15.04 -27.88 31.54
CA LYS A 294 -14.47 -29.24 31.56
C LYS A 294 -15.38 -30.30 32.24
N ASP A 295 -16.63 -29.99 32.59
CA ASP A 295 -17.48 -30.92 33.37
C ASP A 295 -18.86 -31.28 32.81
N SER A 296 -19.30 -30.80 31.63
CA SER A 296 -20.59 -31.22 31.07
C SER A 296 -20.48 -32.27 29.95
N LYS A 297 -20.56 -33.54 30.34
CA LYS A 297 -21.01 -34.61 29.43
C LYS A 297 -22.50 -34.39 29.13
N GLN A 298 -22.84 -33.87 27.94
CA GLN A 298 -24.15 -34.19 27.37
C GLN A 298 -24.21 -34.16 25.83
N GLU A 299 -24.77 -35.27 25.33
CA GLU A 299 -25.17 -35.67 23.99
C GLU A 299 -25.39 -34.56 22.94
N THR A 300 -24.63 -34.65 21.84
CA THR A 300 -25.20 -34.38 20.51
C THR A 300 -24.80 -35.49 19.54
N GLN A 301 -25.82 -36.20 19.07
CA GLN A 301 -25.73 -37.28 18.09
C GLN A 301 -25.37 -36.72 16.71
N ALA A 302 -24.26 -37.16 16.14
CA ALA A 302 -24.05 -37.20 14.68
C ALA A 302 -23.16 -38.40 14.31
N PHE A 303 -23.84 -39.45 13.89
CA PHE A 303 -23.43 -40.60 13.07
C PHE A 303 -21.92 -40.77 12.71
N VAL A 304 -21.27 -41.73 13.36
CA VAL A 304 -20.02 -42.39 12.89
C VAL A 304 -20.28 -43.91 12.85
N PRO A 305 -19.96 -44.64 11.77
CA PRO A 305 -20.10 -46.10 11.76
C PRO A 305 -19.06 -46.78 12.67
N SER A 306 -19.48 -47.90 13.23
CA SER A 306 -18.89 -48.66 14.34
C SER A 306 -17.43 -49.10 14.20
N SER A 307 -16.68 -48.97 15.29
CA SER A 307 -15.40 -49.61 15.56
C SER A 307 -15.58 -51.03 16.11
N GLU A 308 -15.55 -52.03 15.24
CA GLU A 308 -14.99 -53.34 15.58
C GLU A 308 -13.69 -53.48 14.79
N ASP A 309 -12.59 -52.97 15.34
CA ASP A 309 -11.24 -53.51 15.17
C ASP A 309 -10.28 -52.65 16.01
N PHE A 310 -9.32 -53.32 16.65
CA PHE A 310 -8.29 -52.79 17.54
C PHE A 310 -8.68 -52.55 19.01
N LYS A 311 -9.21 -53.60 19.62
CA LYS A 311 -8.73 -54.02 20.95
C LYS A 311 -7.33 -54.64 20.80
N ASN A 312 -6.48 -54.39 21.80
CA ASN A 312 -5.08 -54.83 21.98
C ASN A 312 -4.09 -53.79 21.41
N LEU A 313 -3.44 -52.94 22.20
CA LEU A 313 -2.54 -53.27 23.31
C LEU A 313 -2.42 -52.11 24.31
N ASN A 314 -2.39 -52.45 25.60
CA ASN A 314 -1.78 -51.67 26.70
C ASN A 314 -0.41 -52.35 26.99
N PRO A 315 0.52 -51.84 27.84
CA PRO A 315 0.46 -50.66 28.71
C PRO A 315 1.82 -49.89 28.92
N THR A 316 1.81 -48.93 29.86
CA THR A 316 2.94 -48.39 30.70
C THR A 316 3.84 -47.31 30.05
N SER A 317 4.34 -46.27 30.73
CA SER A 317 4.57 -46.03 32.17
C SER A 317 4.70 -44.53 32.53
N SER A 318 4.28 -44.22 33.77
CA SER A 318 4.70 -43.16 34.71
C SER A 318 5.84 -42.19 34.34
N TRP A 319 5.55 -40.90 34.53
CA TRP A 319 6.54 -39.83 34.68
C TRP A 319 7.19 -39.89 36.07
N ASP A 320 8.47 -40.23 36.11
CA ASP A 320 9.30 -40.11 37.31
C ASP A 320 10.43 -39.10 37.04
N HIS A 321 10.55 -38.13 37.95
CA HIS A 321 11.64 -37.17 38.03
C HIS A 321 12.95 -37.88 38.38
N THR A 322 14.01 -37.70 37.58
CA THR A 322 15.39 -37.88 38.05
C THR A 322 16.33 -36.81 37.47
N PRO A 323 17.28 -36.28 38.26
CA PRO A 323 18.25 -35.27 37.85
C PRO A 323 19.54 -35.92 37.31
N PHE A 324 20.17 -35.29 36.30
CA PHE A 324 21.47 -35.72 35.78
C PHE A 324 22.65 -35.25 36.67
N PRO A 325 23.66 -36.12 36.92
CA PRO A 325 24.91 -35.76 37.58
C PRO A 325 26.07 -35.63 36.57
N GLY A 326 27.05 -34.77 36.85
CA GLY A 326 28.36 -34.85 36.19
C GLY A 326 29.19 -33.57 36.20
N ALA A 327 29.72 -33.19 37.35
CA ALA A 327 30.81 -32.22 37.46
C ALA A 327 32.16 -32.89 37.13
N ILE A 328 33.01 -32.24 36.34
CA ILE A 328 34.46 -32.45 36.29
C ILE A 328 35.16 -31.09 36.35
N HIS A 329 36.17 -31.04 37.21
CA HIS A 329 36.97 -29.91 37.73
C HIS A 329 37.92 -29.20 36.74
N ASP A 330 38.09 -27.89 36.98
CA ASP A 330 39.30 -27.01 37.02
C ASP A 330 40.34 -27.05 35.86
N GLU A 331 40.92 -25.97 35.32
CA GLU A 331 41.48 -24.73 35.92
C GLU A 331 41.89 -23.70 34.79
N PRO A 332 42.58 -22.55 35.01
CA PRO A 332 42.05 -21.19 34.83
C PRO A 332 42.76 -20.35 33.74
N LEU A 333 42.06 -19.39 33.14
CA LEU A 333 42.71 -18.23 32.51
C LEU A 333 41.94 -16.96 32.87
N GLY A 334 42.66 -16.06 33.55
CA GLY A 334 42.12 -14.81 34.10
C GLY A 334 41.73 -13.79 33.03
N GLY A 335 40.68 -13.05 33.35
CA GLY A 335 40.21 -11.85 32.68
C GLY A 335 39.12 -11.24 33.56
N ASP A 336 39.18 -9.92 33.75
CA ASP A 336 38.43 -9.11 34.71
C ASP A 336 36.95 -9.50 34.91
N TYR A 337 36.54 -9.57 36.17
CA TYR A 337 35.15 -9.52 36.59
C TYR A 337 34.61 -8.11 36.35
N SER A 338 33.98 -7.88 35.20
CA SER A 338 32.93 -6.88 35.05
C SER A 338 31.57 -7.56 35.29
N ASP A 339 30.80 -6.96 36.20
CA ASP A 339 29.46 -7.28 36.66
C ASP A 339 28.50 -7.93 35.62
N PRO A 340 27.94 -9.13 35.86
CA PRO A 340 27.01 -9.79 34.95
C PRO A 340 25.54 -9.31 35.08
N SER A 341 25.28 -8.22 35.82
CA SER A 341 23.92 -7.71 36.01
C SER A 341 23.43 -6.73 34.93
N GLY A 342 24.31 -6.19 34.08
CA GLY A 342 23.92 -5.18 33.07
C GLY A 342 23.40 -3.87 33.69
N ILE A 343 23.65 -3.63 34.97
CA ILE A 343 23.23 -2.41 35.67
C ILE A 343 24.44 -1.48 35.75
N GLU A 344 24.53 -0.52 34.83
CA GLU A 344 25.16 0.74 35.20
C GLU A 344 24.21 1.47 36.16
N PRO A 345 24.71 2.08 37.25
CA PRO A 345 23.88 2.91 38.14
C PRO A 345 23.20 4.03 37.33
N PRO A 346 22.04 4.56 37.76
CA PRO A 346 21.34 5.62 37.04
C PRO A 346 22.19 6.89 37.10
N SER A 347 23.05 7.09 36.12
CA SER A 347 23.81 8.32 35.92
C SER A 347 23.66 8.77 34.48
N GLU A 348 22.59 9.52 34.25
CA GLU A 348 22.47 10.71 33.39
C GLU A 348 20.98 11.01 33.22
N GLU A 349 20.60 12.29 33.32
CA GLU A 349 19.21 12.76 33.40
C GLU A 349 18.36 12.24 32.23
N ALA A 350 17.10 11.86 32.51
CA ALA A 350 16.13 11.51 31.48
C ALA A 350 15.97 12.69 30.49
N PRO A 351 15.81 12.44 29.18
CA PRO A 351 15.66 13.52 28.20
C PRO A 351 14.46 14.41 28.57
N ASP A 352 14.63 15.74 28.45
CA ASP A 352 13.69 16.81 28.84
C ASP A 352 12.21 16.43 28.71
N SER A 353 11.69 15.75 29.74
CA SER A 353 10.29 15.35 29.86
C SER A 353 9.69 16.28 30.91
N PRO A 354 8.61 17.01 30.61
CA PRO A 354 7.88 17.71 31.66
C PRO A 354 7.43 16.63 32.66
N ASN A 355 7.64 16.87 33.97
CA ASN A 355 7.29 15.94 35.04
C ASN A 355 6.01 15.16 34.71
N GLY A 356 6.16 13.91 34.26
CA GLY A 356 5.06 12.99 33.93
C GLY A 356 4.41 12.47 35.20
N GLU A 357 4.06 13.37 36.13
CA GLU A 357 3.25 13.07 37.28
C GLU A 357 1.78 13.14 36.85
N GLY A 358 1.07 12.01 36.86
CA GLY A 358 -0.39 12.00 36.70
C GLY A 358 -1.00 11.06 35.66
N TYR A 359 -0.27 10.05 35.18
CA TYR A 359 -0.84 9.03 34.29
C TYR A 359 -1.95 8.22 34.98
N GLU A 360 -3.13 8.17 34.35
CA GLU A 360 -4.27 7.37 34.82
C GLU A 360 -4.44 6.11 33.97
N LEU A 361 -4.82 5.00 34.61
CA LEU A 361 -5.03 3.73 33.91
C LEU A 361 -6.29 3.82 33.03
N VAL A 362 -6.13 3.62 31.72
CA VAL A 362 -7.21 3.67 30.73
C VAL A 362 -7.62 2.26 30.28
N LYS A 363 -6.66 1.37 30.09
CA LYS A 363 -6.89 -0.03 29.69
C LYS A 363 -6.05 -0.97 30.52
N ASP A 364 -6.68 -2.04 31.00
CA ASP A 364 -6.05 -3.11 31.75
C ASP A 364 -6.35 -4.45 31.05
N MET A 365 -5.42 -4.91 30.22
CA MET A 365 -5.58 -6.06 29.35
C MET A 365 -4.81 -7.24 29.97
N GLN A 366 -5.48 -8.08 30.74
CA GLN A 366 -4.85 -9.20 31.45
C GLN A 366 -5.85 -10.31 31.75
N GLY A 367 -5.35 -11.50 32.06
CA GLY A 367 -6.18 -12.64 32.44
C GLY A 367 -7.15 -13.05 31.33
N GLU A 368 -8.35 -13.48 31.73
CA GLU A 368 -9.39 -13.96 30.80
C GLU A 368 -9.90 -12.85 29.86
N GLU A 369 -9.89 -11.60 30.31
CA GLU A 369 -10.37 -10.44 29.53
C GLU A 369 -9.34 -9.98 28.49
N PHE A 370 -8.11 -10.51 28.48
CA PHE A 370 -7.05 -10.08 27.56
C PHE A 370 -7.51 -10.10 26.10
N PHE A 371 -8.08 -11.22 25.65
CA PHE A 371 -8.48 -11.39 24.26
C PHE A 371 -9.70 -10.54 23.87
N ASP A 372 -10.46 -10.01 24.82
CA ASP A 372 -11.60 -9.13 24.55
C ASP A 372 -11.18 -7.75 24.03
N TYR A 373 -9.90 -7.39 24.19
CA TYR A 373 -9.33 -6.15 23.68
C TYR A 373 -8.76 -6.25 22.26
N PHE A 374 -8.76 -7.44 21.65
CA PHE A 374 -8.10 -7.68 20.37
C PHE A 374 -9.00 -8.38 19.34
N TYR A 375 -8.84 -7.98 18.08
CA TYR A 375 -9.32 -8.68 16.91
C TYR A 375 -8.27 -9.67 16.42
N PHE A 376 -8.71 -10.89 16.07
CA PHE A 376 -7.87 -11.87 15.39
C PHE A 376 -7.88 -11.55 13.90
N TYR A 377 -6.79 -10.96 13.41
CA TYR A 377 -6.53 -10.76 12.00
C TYR A 377 -6.33 -12.14 11.35
N ALA A 378 -6.98 -12.37 10.21
CA ALA A 378 -6.98 -13.66 9.52
C ALA A 378 -6.95 -13.49 7.98
N ASP A 379 -6.47 -12.35 7.52
CA ASP A 379 -6.22 -12.07 6.11
C ASP A 379 -4.74 -12.37 5.77
N GLU A 380 -4.35 -12.15 4.50
CA GLU A 380 -2.97 -12.37 4.06
C GLU A 380 -1.99 -11.46 4.81
N ASP A 381 -0.78 -11.96 5.06
CA ASP A 381 0.26 -11.22 5.77
C ASP A 381 0.76 -10.04 4.92
N PRO A 382 0.66 -8.78 5.40
CA PRO A 382 1.13 -7.62 4.65
C PRO A 382 2.64 -7.65 4.36
N THR A 383 3.42 -8.36 5.18
CA THR A 383 4.87 -8.55 5.03
C THR A 383 5.26 -9.82 4.25
N HIS A 384 4.30 -10.40 3.53
CA HIS A 384 4.47 -11.55 2.64
C HIS A 384 5.11 -12.79 3.31
N GLY A 385 4.90 -12.97 4.61
CA GLY A 385 5.38 -14.11 5.36
C GLY A 385 4.79 -15.44 4.90
N TYR A 386 5.52 -16.51 5.19
CA TYR A 386 5.08 -17.90 4.99
C TYR A 386 4.16 -18.36 6.14
N VAL A 387 3.12 -17.57 6.39
CA VAL A 387 2.22 -17.68 7.54
C VAL A 387 0.75 -17.72 7.11
N ASP A 388 -0.08 -18.43 7.88
CA ASP A 388 -1.53 -18.50 7.73
C ASP A 388 -2.16 -17.99 9.04
N TYR A 389 -2.57 -16.72 9.07
CA TYR A 389 -3.20 -16.16 10.24
C TYR A 389 -4.62 -16.71 10.42
N VAL A 390 -4.91 -17.23 11.61
CA VAL A 390 -6.18 -17.93 11.89
C VAL A 390 -7.14 -17.09 12.73
N ASP A 391 -8.43 -17.29 12.50
CA ASP A 391 -9.48 -16.67 13.32
C ASP A 391 -9.49 -17.20 14.76
N SER A 392 -10.16 -16.47 15.67
CA SER A 392 -10.22 -16.81 17.09
C SER A 392 -10.82 -18.20 17.34
N LYS A 393 -11.86 -18.59 16.59
CA LYS A 393 -12.53 -19.88 16.76
C LYS A 393 -11.58 -21.04 16.47
N TYR A 394 -10.80 -20.93 15.39
CA TYR A 394 -9.77 -21.91 15.06
C TYR A 394 -8.65 -21.89 16.10
N ALA A 395 -8.15 -20.70 16.46
CA ALA A 395 -7.05 -20.51 17.40
C ALA A 395 -7.32 -21.20 18.75
N PHE A 396 -8.48 -20.97 19.37
CA PHE A 396 -8.85 -21.61 20.63
C PHE A 396 -9.11 -23.10 20.47
N LYS A 397 -9.76 -23.52 19.38
CA LYS A 397 -10.08 -24.93 19.11
C LYS A 397 -8.85 -25.80 18.95
N GLU A 398 -7.83 -25.31 18.24
CA GLU A 398 -6.59 -26.04 17.99
C GLU A 398 -5.50 -25.75 19.03
N GLY A 399 -5.82 -24.97 20.07
CA GLY A 399 -4.88 -24.65 21.15
C GLY A 399 -3.70 -23.81 20.70
N LEU A 400 -3.90 -22.94 19.71
CA LEU A 400 -2.97 -21.89 19.31
C LEU A 400 -3.13 -20.62 20.16
N ALA A 401 -4.31 -20.40 20.77
CA ALA A 401 -4.55 -19.38 21.79
C ALA A 401 -5.23 -20.01 23.02
N GLY A 402 -4.98 -19.45 24.20
CA GLY A 402 -5.62 -19.92 25.42
C GLY A 402 -5.07 -19.27 26.69
N MET A 403 -5.29 -19.95 27.81
CA MET A 403 -4.78 -19.56 29.12
C MET A 403 -3.84 -20.63 29.65
N THR A 404 -2.71 -20.24 30.25
CA THR A 404 -1.85 -21.15 30.99
C THR A 404 -2.51 -21.56 32.31
N ASP A 405 -2.02 -22.63 32.94
CA ASP A 405 -2.51 -23.08 34.25
C ASP A 405 -2.39 -22.00 35.34
N SER A 406 -1.47 -21.05 35.16
CA SER A 406 -1.27 -19.90 36.03
C SER A 406 -2.18 -18.69 35.71
N GLY A 407 -3.12 -18.83 34.77
CA GLY A 407 -4.06 -17.78 34.40
C GLY A 407 -3.47 -16.68 33.53
N ARG A 408 -2.40 -16.96 32.77
CA ARG A 408 -1.83 -16.01 31.81
C ARG A 408 -2.30 -16.31 30.38
N PRO A 409 -2.75 -15.32 29.61
CA PRO A 409 -3.06 -15.52 28.19
C PRO A 409 -1.79 -15.90 27.43
N PHE A 410 -1.92 -16.87 26.53
CA PHE A 410 -0.88 -17.27 25.60
C PHE A 410 -1.42 -17.41 24.18
N PHE A 411 -0.55 -17.18 23.21
CA PHE A 411 -0.80 -17.48 21.81
C PHE A 411 0.49 -17.85 21.09
N ARG A 412 0.43 -18.77 20.12
CA ARG A 412 1.60 -19.42 19.54
C ARG A 412 1.44 -19.78 18.08
N VAL A 413 2.58 -19.97 17.43
CA VAL A 413 2.67 -20.60 16.10
C VAL A 413 2.37 -22.10 16.23
N GLU A 414 1.75 -22.71 15.22
CA GLU A 414 1.58 -24.16 15.20
C GLU A 414 2.94 -24.88 15.13
N SER A 415 3.09 -25.98 15.87
CA SER A 415 4.32 -26.79 15.90
C SER A 415 4.15 -28.17 15.26
N THR A 416 3.15 -28.33 14.38
CA THR A 416 2.93 -29.58 13.63
C THR A 416 4.22 -29.98 12.91
N PRO A 417 4.77 -31.20 13.11
CA PRO A 417 6.11 -31.57 12.65
C PRO A 417 6.36 -31.30 11.17
N LYS A 418 5.39 -31.61 10.31
CA LYS A 418 5.45 -31.32 8.88
C LYS A 418 4.14 -30.77 8.35
N ILE A 419 4.22 -29.76 7.49
CA ILE A 419 3.07 -29.11 6.85
C ILE A 419 3.30 -28.95 5.34
N THR A 420 2.22 -28.81 4.57
CA THR A 420 2.27 -28.70 3.09
C THR A 420 2.11 -27.27 2.57
N GLY A 421 1.84 -26.30 3.45
CA GLY A 421 1.57 -24.91 3.12
C GLY A 421 2.13 -23.97 4.18
N PRO A 422 1.68 -22.70 4.21
CA PRO A 422 2.09 -21.73 5.23
C PRO A 422 1.74 -22.22 6.63
N ARG A 423 2.57 -21.82 7.61
CA ARG A 423 2.42 -22.25 9.00
C ARG A 423 1.41 -21.38 9.71
N LYS A 424 0.50 -21.99 10.46
CA LYS A 424 -0.55 -21.27 11.20
C LYS A 424 0.02 -20.45 12.34
N SER A 425 -0.42 -19.20 12.44
CA SER A 425 -0.04 -18.27 13.50
C SER A 425 -1.20 -17.34 13.82
N ILE A 426 -0.98 -16.40 14.74
CA ILE A 426 -1.99 -15.45 15.22
C ILE A 426 -1.42 -14.04 15.08
N ARG A 427 -2.26 -13.13 14.58
CA ARG A 427 -2.08 -11.69 14.66
C ARG A 427 -3.27 -11.08 15.39
N LEU A 428 -2.99 -10.32 16.44
CA LEU A 428 -3.95 -9.66 17.31
C LEU A 428 -3.82 -8.15 17.11
N GLU A 429 -4.92 -7.47 16.80
CA GLU A 429 -4.96 -6.01 16.64
C GLU A 429 -5.95 -5.41 17.64
N SER A 430 -5.58 -4.39 18.39
CA SER A 430 -6.45 -3.86 19.44
C SER A 430 -7.74 -3.29 18.85
N ASN A 431 -8.86 -3.52 19.52
CA ASN A 431 -10.17 -2.99 19.13
C ASN A 431 -10.41 -1.53 19.52
N PHE A 432 -9.34 -0.83 19.87
CA PHE A 432 -9.33 0.57 20.22
C PHE A 432 -8.05 1.22 19.68
N ASN A 433 -8.12 2.54 19.49
CA ASN A 433 -6.99 3.34 19.08
C ASN A 433 -6.56 4.23 20.23
N TYR A 434 -5.27 4.59 20.27
CA TYR A 434 -4.73 5.51 21.26
C TYR A 434 -3.77 6.51 20.62
N THR A 435 -3.50 7.60 21.34
CA THR A 435 -2.52 8.61 20.93
C THR A 435 -1.88 9.18 22.18
N GLY A 436 -0.56 9.02 22.28
CA GLY A 436 0.18 9.36 23.48
C GLY A 436 -0.15 8.48 24.69
N GLY A 437 0.65 8.62 25.74
CA GLY A 437 0.50 7.89 27.00
C GLY A 437 1.70 7.00 27.31
N VAL A 438 1.48 6.03 28.20
CA VAL A 438 2.44 4.98 28.55
C VAL A 438 1.80 3.61 28.30
N VAL A 439 2.42 2.82 27.44
CA VAL A 439 2.08 1.41 27.23
C VAL A 439 3.08 0.55 28.01
N LEU A 440 2.58 -0.30 28.88
CA LEU A 440 3.36 -1.28 29.62
C LEU A 440 2.97 -2.69 29.18
N LEU A 441 3.91 -3.48 28.68
CA LEU A 441 3.76 -4.89 28.41
C LEU A 441 4.60 -5.69 29.43
N ASP A 442 3.93 -6.38 30.35
CA ASP A 442 4.55 -7.43 31.15
C ASP A 442 4.47 -8.75 30.36
N VAL A 443 5.64 -9.29 30.01
CA VAL A 443 5.77 -10.54 29.26
C VAL A 443 6.55 -11.57 30.07
N TRP A 444 6.04 -12.80 30.10
CA TRP A 444 6.74 -13.95 30.68
C TRP A 444 7.54 -14.69 29.62
N ARG A 445 6.98 -14.81 28.42
CA ARG A 445 7.66 -15.35 27.25
C ARG A 445 7.31 -14.57 26.00
N VAL A 446 8.31 -14.31 25.17
CA VAL A 446 8.15 -13.94 23.76
C VAL A 446 8.48 -15.16 22.91
N PRO A 447 8.11 -15.22 21.62
CA PRO A 447 8.57 -16.29 20.74
C PRO A 447 10.10 -16.38 20.74
N GLY A 448 10.62 -17.60 20.80
CA GLY A 448 12.05 -17.85 20.95
C GLY A 448 12.91 -17.32 19.81
N SER A 449 14.23 -17.34 20.02
CA SER A 449 15.24 -17.04 19.01
C SER A 449 15.38 -18.23 18.06
N VAL A 450 14.45 -18.36 17.12
CA VAL A 450 14.33 -19.50 16.20
C VAL A 450 14.37 -19.02 14.76
N CYS A 451 15.21 -19.66 13.95
CA CYS A 451 15.32 -19.37 12.53
C CYS A 451 13.97 -19.42 11.81
N GLY A 452 13.69 -18.40 11.01
CA GLY A 452 12.45 -18.28 10.24
C GLY A 452 11.31 -17.57 10.98
N LEU A 453 11.44 -17.25 12.27
CA LEU A 453 10.45 -16.43 12.98
C LEU A 453 10.67 -14.94 12.75
N TRP A 454 9.56 -14.20 12.74
CA TRP A 454 9.54 -12.73 12.87
C TRP A 454 8.37 -12.33 13.80
N PRO A 455 8.60 -12.36 15.12
CA PRO A 455 7.68 -11.84 16.13
C PRO A 455 7.72 -10.32 16.24
N ALA A 456 6.55 -9.73 16.51
CA ALA A 456 6.45 -8.31 16.82
C ALA A 456 5.38 -8.01 17.89
N PHE A 457 5.70 -7.08 18.79
CA PHE A 457 4.73 -6.28 19.54
C PHE A 457 4.95 -4.81 19.21
N TRP A 458 3.98 -4.23 18.52
CA TRP A 458 4.14 -2.96 17.83
C TRP A 458 2.81 -2.20 17.82
N SER A 459 2.81 -1.02 17.20
CA SER A 459 1.59 -0.25 17.02
C SER A 459 1.59 0.52 15.72
N ASN A 460 0.45 0.60 15.06
CA ASN A 460 0.32 1.22 13.74
C ASN A 460 -0.89 2.16 13.68
N GLY A 461 -0.74 3.29 12.98
CA GLY A 461 -1.82 4.24 12.75
C GLY A 461 -2.97 3.66 11.90
N GLU A 462 -4.22 3.96 12.28
CA GLU A 462 -5.45 3.52 11.60
C GLU A 462 -5.65 4.19 10.22
N THR A 463 -4.80 3.86 9.24
CA THR A 463 -4.90 4.36 7.87
C THR A 463 -4.60 3.26 6.85
N TYR A 464 -5.24 3.33 5.67
CA TYR A 464 -4.92 2.46 4.53
C TYR A 464 -3.64 2.89 3.79
N ASP A 465 -3.16 4.10 4.06
CA ASP A 465 -1.99 4.70 3.43
C ASP A 465 -0.77 4.59 4.38
N TRP A 466 -0.42 3.37 4.82
CA TRP A 466 0.82 3.16 5.55
C TRP A 466 2.02 3.72 4.74
N PRO A 467 3.01 4.40 5.35
CA PRO A 467 3.27 4.67 6.77
C PRO A 467 2.82 6.08 7.25
N GLU A 468 1.80 6.69 6.63
CA GLU A 468 1.46 8.11 6.83
C GLU A 468 1.13 8.50 8.28
N TRP A 469 0.60 7.58 9.08
CA TRP A 469 0.24 7.81 10.50
C TRP A 469 1.14 7.09 11.48
N GLY A 470 2.29 6.63 11.00
CA GLY A 470 3.38 6.13 11.82
C GLY A 470 3.20 4.69 12.29
N GLU A 471 4.33 4.04 12.49
CA GLU A 471 4.48 2.72 13.09
C GLU A 471 5.53 2.80 14.20
N ILE A 472 5.26 2.15 15.34
CA ILE A 472 6.17 2.08 16.48
C ILE A 472 6.34 0.62 16.87
N ASP A 473 7.53 0.08 16.62
CA ASP A 473 7.90 -1.28 17.01
C ASP A 473 8.49 -1.25 18.41
N ILE A 474 7.82 -1.88 19.36
CA ILE A 474 8.25 -1.89 20.77
C ILE A 474 9.14 -3.12 21.01
N ILE A 475 8.70 -4.27 20.52
CA ILE A 475 9.46 -5.51 20.50
C ILE A 475 9.48 -6.03 19.07
N GLU A 476 10.65 -6.21 18.49
CA GLU A 476 10.80 -6.80 17.16
C GLU A 476 12.16 -7.45 17.00
N GLY A 477 12.19 -8.56 16.26
CA GLY A 477 13.42 -9.22 15.84
C GLY A 477 13.13 -10.40 14.93
N VAL A 478 14.13 -10.82 14.16
CA VAL A 478 14.00 -11.94 13.23
C VAL A 478 14.95 -13.08 13.59
N ASN A 479 14.61 -14.28 13.14
CA ASN A 479 15.50 -15.43 13.17
C ASN A 479 16.04 -15.72 14.59
N ALA A 480 17.36 -15.88 14.74
CA ALA A 480 18.00 -16.24 16.00
C ALA A 480 18.48 -15.01 16.80
N PHE A 481 17.91 -13.82 16.57
CA PHE A 481 18.26 -12.60 17.31
C PHE A 481 18.04 -12.76 18.82
N THR A 482 18.86 -12.06 19.61
CA THR A 482 18.84 -12.16 21.09
C THR A 482 18.70 -10.81 21.81
N GLU A 483 18.86 -9.73 21.07
CA GLU A 483 18.67 -8.35 21.48
C GLU A 483 17.39 -7.80 20.86
N ASN A 484 16.60 -7.07 21.65
CA ASN A 484 15.40 -6.43 21.15
C ASN A 484 15.73 -5.22 20.27
N GLN A 485 14.91 -4.98 19.24
CA GLN A 485 14.91 -3.75 18.46
C GLN A 485 13.62 -2.98 18.68
N SER A 486 13.74 -1.65 18.81
CA SER A 486 12.63 -0.74 18.58
C SER A 486 12.88 0.08 17.33
N SER A 487 11.88 0.17 16.46
CA SER A 487 11.94 0.93 15.21
C SER A 487 10.76 1.89 15.12
N PHE A 488 10.94 2.91 14.29
CA PHE A 488 9.91 3.86 13.96
C PHE A 488 9.85 4.01 12.44
N HIS A 489 8.65 3.85 11.88
CA HIS A 489 8.40 4.03 10.45
C HIS A 489 7.42 5.17 10.25
N THR A 490 7.72 6.04 9.30
CA THR A 490 6.91 7.23 9.00
C THR A 490 6.87 7.52 7.51
N ALA A 491 6.08 8.51 7.10
CA ALA A 491 6.28 9.19 5.82
C ALA A 491 7.61 9.98 5.79
N SER A 492 7.95 10.55 4.63
CA SER A 492 9.15 11.36 4.42
C SER A 492 9.27 12.55 5.40
N GLY A 493 10.48 12.79 5.88
CA GLY A 493 10.85 13.98 6.66
C GLY A 493 11.09 13.79 8.16
N CYS A 494 10.88 12.59 8.71
CA CYS A 494 11.20 12.26 10.10
C CYS A 494 12.56 11.53 10.20
N TYR A 495 13.41 11.96 11.13
CA TYR A 495 14.69 11.32 11.41
C TYR A 495 15.11 11.48 12.89
N ILE A 496 15.94 10.55 13.35
CA ILE A 496 16.64 10.66 14.64
C ILE A 496 17.72 11.72 14.51
N SER A 497 17.56 12.88 15.17
CA SER A 497 18.56 13.94 15.15
C SER A 497 19.91 13.50 15.73
N GLU A 498 21.02 14.02 15.20
CA GLU A 498 22.36 13.74 15.75
C GLU A 498 22.45 14.13 17.24
N GLY A 499 21.80 15.24 17.63
CA GLY A 499 21.72 15.70 19.02
C GLY A 499 20.92 14.77 19.96
N SER A 500 20.18 13.80 19.41
CA SER A 500 19.44 12.78 20.17
C SER A 500 20.29 11.54 20.47
N SER A 501 21.46 11.36 19.84
CA SER A 501 22.25 10.11 19.96
C SER A 501 22.69 9.81 21.40
N ASN A 502 22.80 10.84 22.24
CA ASN A 502 23.12 10.75 23.66
C ASN A 502 21.89 10.72 24.58
N LYS A 503 20.67 10.58 24.05
CA LYS A 503 19.40 10.47 24.80
C LYS A 503 18.89 9.04 24.98
N PHE A 504 19.48 8.07 24.28
CA PHE A 504 19.21 6.63 24.47
C PHE A 504 20.51 5.83 24.66
N THR A 505 20.42 4.62 25.21
CA THR A 505 21.59 3.75 25.45
C THR A 505 21.89 2.81 24.29
N GLY A 506 20.87 2.38 23.53
CA GLY A 506 21.00 1.42 22.43
C GLY A 506 21.80 1.92 21.23
N LYS A 507 21.97 1.05 20.24
CA LYS A 507 22.71 1.32 19.00
C LYS A 507 21.76 1.40 17.82
N LEU A 508 22.04 2.33 16.90
CA LEU A 508 21.34 2.36 15.62
C LEU A 508 21.59 1.06 14.85
N THR A 509 20.57 0.57 14.15
CA THR A 509 20.60 -0.74 13.48
C THR A 509 21.44 -0.75 12.20
N HIS A 510 21.69 0.43 11.61
CA HIS A 510 22.49 0.62 10.41
C HIS A 510 23.58 1.69 10.62
N ASP A 511 24.46 1.82 9.63
CA ASP A 511 25.46 2.87 9.56
C ASP A 511 25.02 4.03 8.64
N GLY A 512 25.57 5.22 8.89
CA GLY A 512 25.40 6.38 8.02
C GLY A 512 24.10 7.17 8.26
N GLU A 513 23.67 7.90 7.23
CA GLU A 513 22.46 8.74 7.30
C GLU A 513 21.17 7.91 7.32
N LEU A 514 21.13 6.79 6.58
CA LEU A 514 19.96 5.90 6.51
C LEU A 514 19.55 5.35 7.88
N ALA A 515 20.52 5.08 8.76
CA ALA A 515 20.29 4.60 10.12
C ALA A 515 19.41 5.53 10.98
N ARG A 516 19.34 6.81 10.62
CA ARG A 516 18.56 7.82 11.32
C ARG A 516 17.24 8.10 10.63
N THR A 517 17.04 7.66 9.40
CA THR A 517 15.87 7.98 8.58
C THR A 517 14.69 7.09 8.96
N CYS A 518 13.65 7.69 9.54
CA CYS A 518 12.44 6.96 9.93
C CYS A 518 11.47 6.77 8.76
N SER A 519 11.67 7.51 7.67
CA SER A 519 10.81 7.39 6.49
C SER A 519 10.97 6.03 5.81
N ALA A 520 9.94 5.19 5.85
CA ALA A 520 9.97 3.88 5.18
C ALA A 520 10.10 4.01 3.65
N PHE A 521 9.66 5.13 3.07
CA PHE A 521 9.84 5.41 1.64
C PHE A 521 11.30 5.68 1.26
N GLU A 522 12.11 6.18 2.20
CA GLU A 522 13.50 6.56 1.96
C GLU A 522 14.49 5.51 2.44
N SER A 523 14.16 4.79 3.52
CA SER A 523 14.98 3.72 4.09
C SER A 523 14.66 2.34 3.51
N ASN A 524 13.87 2.25 2.44
CA ASN A 524 13.46 0.97 1.85
C ASN A 524 12.82 0.02 2.88
N ASN A 525 11.85 0.54 3.64
CA ASN A 525 11.10 -0.16 4.68
C ASN A 525 11.89 -0.50 5.96
N GLU A 526 13.13 -0.03 6.13
CA GLU A 526 13.91 -0.32 7.35
C GLU A 526 13.51 0.55 8.55
N GLY A 527 12.96 1.75 8.28
CA GLY A 527 12.70 2.75 9.32
C GLY A 527 13.97 3.17 10.07
N CYS A 528 13.80 3.83 11.21
CA CYS A 528 14.91 4.20 12.09
C CYS A 528 14.92 3.30 13.33
N GLY A 529 15.71 2.23 13.27
CA GLY A 529 15.82 1.23 14.33
C GLY A 529 16.90 1.56 15.37
N ILE A 530 16.59 1.28 16.64
CA ILE A 530 17.53 1.28 17.77
C ILE A 530 17.43 -0.07 18.48
N LYS A 531 18.57 -0.78 18.54
CA LYS A 531 18.70 -2.09 19.17
C LYS A 531 19.27 -1.96 20.57
N ASP A 532 18.77 -2.76 21.51
CA ASP A 532 19.33 -2.84 22.86
C ASP A 532 20.76 -3.40 22.83
N ASN A 533 21.60 -2.97 23.76
CA ASN A 533 22.99 -3.42 23.84
C ASN A 533 23.19 -4.77 24.52
N HIS A 534 22.14 -5.32 25.14
CA HIS A 534 22.21 -6.57 25.90
C HIS A 534 21.60 -7.73 25.10
N ASN A 535 22.39 -8.78 24.93
CA ASN A 535 22.06 -10.03 24.23
C ASN A 535 21.04 -10.94 24.94
N ASN A 536 20.25 -10.38 25.85
CA ASN A 536 19.27 -11.13 26.64
C ASN A 536 17.96 -10.36 26.85
N THR A 537 17.67 -9.47 25.92
CA THR A 537 16.48 -8.61 25.90
C THR A 537 15.43 -9.12 24.94
N TYR A 538 15.70 -10.21 24.21
CA TYR A 538 14.77 -10.80 23.26
C TYR A 538 14.87 -12.34 23.21
N GLY A 539 13.82 -12.97 22.68
CA GLY A 539 13.79 -14.37 22.31
C GLY A 539 14.16 -15.35 23.44
N THR A 540 14.93 -16.38 23.09
CA THR A 540 15.26 -17.49 23.98
C THR A 540 16.03 -17.05 25.23
N PRO A 541 17.05 -16.17 25.14
CA PRO A 541 17.73 -15.65 26.32
C PRO A 541 16.83 -14.85 27.28
N LEU A 542 15.87 -14.07 26.77
CA LEU A 542 14.88 -13.36 27.58
C LEU A 542 13.97 -14.36 28.33
N ASN A 543 13.46 -15.36 27.62
CA ASN A 543 12.59 -16.39 28.18
C ASN A 543 13.26 -17.17 29.32
N LYS A 544 14.57 -17.43 29.23
CA LYS A 544 15.35 -18.09 30.28
C LYS A 544 15.44 -17.28 31.59
N ARG A 545 15.06 -16.00 31.56
CA ARG A 545 15.08 -15.07 32.70
C ARG A 545 13.68 -14.67 33.15
N ASP A 546 12.65 -15.43 32.78
CA ASP A 546 11.24 -15.18 33.11
C ASP A 546 10.70 -13.83 32.60
N GLY A 547 11.27 -13.37 31.47
CA GLY A 547 10.83 -12.17 30.77
C GLY A 547 11.07 -10.86 31.53
N GLY A 548 10.10 -9.95 31.47
CA GLY A 548 10.20 -8.61 32.05
C GLY A 548 9.08 -7.68 31.61
N VAL A 549 9.27 -6.38 31.84
CA VAL A 549 8.34 -5.33 31.41
C VAL A 549 8.99 -4.47 30.34
N PHE A 550 8.36 -4.41 29.18
CA PHE A 550 8.65 -3.41 28.16
C PHE A 550 7.73 -2.21 28.39
N ALA A 551 8.30 -1.02 28.40
CA ALA A 551 7.56 0.22 28.57
C ALA A 551 7.81 1.15 27.38
N MET A 552 6.75 1.70 26.81
CA MET A 552 6.81 2.73 25.78
C MET A 552 6.09 3.97 26.29
N GLN A 553 6.80 5.10 26.35
CA GLN A 553 6.20 6.42 26.59
C GLN A 553 6.11 7.16 25.26
N TRP A 554 4.91 7.64 24.94
CA TRP A 554 4.66 8.49 23.78
C TRP A 554 4.09 9.83 24.24
N LEU A 555 4.85 10.89 23.99
CA LEU A 555 4.45 12.27 24.24
C LEU A 555 4.44 13.02 22.90
N PRO A 556 3.26 13.37 22.33
CA PRO A 556 3.15 13.98 21.00
C PRO A 556 3.99 15.25 20.79
N GLU A 557 4.30 15.98 21.85
CA GLU A 557 5.07 17.23 21.80
C GLU A 557 6.57 17.04 22.10
N TYR A 558 7.01 15.85 22.54
CA TYR A 558 8.35 15.63 23.08
C TYR A 558 9.11 14.48 22.42
N GLY A 559 8.46 13.33 22.20
CA GLY A 559 9.15 12.15 21.71
C GLY A 559 8.46 10.84 22.05
N ILE A 560 9.04 9.76 21.55
CA ILE A 560 8.68 8.38 21.87
C ILE A 560 9.93 7.70 22.45
N SER A 561 9.77 7.01 23.57
CA SER A 561 10.88 6.38 24.31
C SER A 561 10.50 4.98 24.73
N THR A 562 11.44 4.03 24.65
CA THR A 562 11.24 2.65 25.10
C THR A 562 12.28 2.20 26.12
N TRP A 563 11.80 1.43 27.11
CA TRP A 563 12.60 0.82 28.17
C TRP A 563 12.28 -0.67 28.25
N PHE A 564 13.26 -1.43 28.74
CA PHE A 564 13.07 -2.81 29.16
C PHE A 564 13.55 -2.96 30.61
N PHE A 565 12.69 -3.55 31.44
CA PHE A 565 13.00 -3.87 32.83
C PHE A 565 12.95 -5.39 33.02
N PRO A 566 14.08 -6.06 33.28
CA PRO A 566 14.08 -7.50 33.46
C PRO A 566 13.31 -7.90 34.72
N ARG A 567 12.78 -9.13 34.73
CA ARG A 567 12.08 -9.68 35.89
C ARG A 567 12.91 -9.50 37.17
N GLY A 568 12.25 -9.06 38.24
CA GLY A 568 12.88 -8.77 39.54
C GLY A 568 13.51 -7.37 39.67
N HIS A 569 13.56 -6.58 38.59
CA HIS A 569 14.04 -5.19 38.59
C HIS A 569 13.01 -4.23 37.97
N ILE A 570 11.72 -4.58 38.07
CA ILE A 570 10.63 -3.73 37.61
C ILE A 570 10.50 -2.54 38.58
N PRO A 571 10.47 -1.29 38.09
CA PRO A 571 10.28 -0.11 38.92
C PRO A 571 9.04 -0.19 39.84
N GLU A 572 9.20 0.23 41.10
CA GLU A 572 8.15 0.09 42.14
C GLU A 572 6.87 0.89 41.81
N ASP A 573 7.02 1.98 41.06
CA ASP A 573 5.91 2.81 40.58
C ASP A 573 5.05 2.10 39.52
N ILE A 574 5.66 1.28 38.66
CA ILE A 574 4.95 0.37 37.74
C ILE A 574 4.17 -0.68 38.53
N GLU A 575 4.81 -1.33 39.52
CA GLU A 575 4.15 -2.34 40.36
C GLU A 575 2.96 -1.78 41.15
N LYS A 576 3.04 -0.50 41.55
CA LYS A 576 1.97 0.23 42.24
C LYS A 576 0.91 0.81 41.29
N GLY A 577 1.04 0.62 39.98
CA GLY A 577 0.10 1.13 38.97
C GLY A 577 0.10 2.64 38.84
N LYS A 578 1.24 3.30 39.08
CA LYS A 578 1.43 4.76 38.98
C LYS A 578 2.74 5.08 38.24
N PRO A 579 2.88 4.69 36.97
CA PRO A 579 4.13 4.83 36.24
C PRO A 579 4.58 6.29 36.16
N SER A 580 5.88 6.52 36.38
CA SER A 580 6.55 7.81 36.29
C SER A 580 7.84 7.67 35.48
N PRO A 581 7.75 7.74 34.14
CA PRO A 581 8.90 7.55 33.24
C PRO A 581 10.13 8.43 33.55
N SER A 582 9.91 9.62 34.10
CA SER A 582 10.99 10.53 34.52
C SER A 582 11.96 9.93 35.56
N GLN A 583 11.57 8.87 36.27
CA GLN A 583 12.37 8.21 37.31
C GLN A 583 13.09 6.95 36.82
N TRP A 584 12.80 6.49 35.59
CA TRP A 584 13.33 5.22 35.07
C TRP A 584 14.74 5.34 34.49
N GLY A 585 15.27 6.56 34.37
CA GLY A 585 16.55 6.82 33.74
C GLY A 585 16.45 6.77 32.21
N LYS A 586 17.61 6.58 31.58
CA LYS A 586 17.75 6.70 30.12
C LYS A 586 17.10 5.51 29.40
N PRO A 587 16.22 5.75 28.41
CA PRO A 587 15.64 4.68 27.59
C PRO A 587 16.71 3.99 26.72
N TYR A 588 16.44 2.76 26.26
CA TYR A 588 17.33 2.13 25.28
C TYR A 588 17.08 2.64 23.87
N ALA A 589 15.86 3.10 23.54
CA ALA A 589 15.54 3.79 22.30
C ALA A 589 14.75 5.08 22.55
N HIS A 590 15.06 6.14 21.80
CA HIS A 590 14.37 7.43 21.89
C HIS A 590 14.32 8.14 20.53
N LEU A 591 13.11 8.43 20.08
CA LEU A 591 12.83 9.34 18.97
C LEU A 591 12.38 10.68 19.53
N SER A 592 13.18 11.73 19.33
CA SER A 592 12.88 13.08 19.80
C SER A 592 11.97 13.84 18.85
N ASN A 593 11.25 14.84 19.37
CA ASN A 593 10.51 15.80 18.53
C ASN A 593 11.42 16.73 17.68
N ASP A 594 12.74 16.67 17.90
CA ASP A 594 13.75 17.35 17.06
C ASP A 594 14.17 16.45 15.89
N GLY A 595 13.96 16.92 14.66
CA GLY A 595 14.13 16.14 13.43
C GLY A 595 12.91 15.30 13.04
N CYS A 596 11.87 15.26 13.88
CA CYS A 596 10.64 14.52 13.60
C CYS A 596 9.47 15.11 14.42
N GLU A 597 8.53 15.81 13.78
CA GLU A 597 7.35 16.35 14.49
C GLU A 597 6.38 15.21 14.86
N ILE A 598 6.48 14.70 16.09
CA ILE A 598 5.80 13.47 16.52
C ILE A 598 4.28 13.55 16.33
N SER A 599 3.66 14.70 16.65
CA SER A 599 2.23 14.93 16.47
C SER A 599 1.78 14.97 15.00
N GLU A 600 2.70 15.21 14.06
CA GLU A 600 2.41 15.14 12.63
C GLU A 600 2.43 13.69 12.15
N TYR A 601 3.46 12.94 12.53
CA TYR A 601 3.74 11.60 11.99
C TYR A 601 3.00 10.46 12.70
N PHE A 602 2.74 10.56 14.00
CA PHE A 602 2.14 9.47 14.78
C PHE A 602 0.77 9.89 15.31
N LYS A 603 -0.28 9.10 15.02
CA LYS A 603 -1.64 9.36 15.51
C LYS A 603 -2.56 8.15 15.34
N HIS A 604 -3.48 7.98 16.30
CA HIS A 604 -4.52 6.95 16.29
C HIS A 604 -3.99 5.53 16.05
N HIS A 605 -3.07 5.06 16.91
CA HIS A 605 -2.45 3.76 16.79
C HIS A 605 -3.32 2.64 17.37
N GLN A 606 -3.31 1.46 16.72
CA GLN A 606 -3.72 0.18 17.30
C GLN A 606 -2.48 -0.56 17.82
N LEU A 607 -2.61 -1.24 18.96
CA LEU A 607 -1.59 -2.18 19.45
C LEU A 607 -1.71 -3.50 18.70
N ILE A 608 -0.58 -4.07 18.29
CA ILE A 608 -0.54 -5.28 17.48
C ILE A 608 0.45 -6.28 18.10
N PHE A 609 0.01 -7.53 18.23
CA PHE A 609 0.89 -8.67 18.43
C PHE A 609 0.82 -9.57 17.21
N ASP A 610 1.95 -10.04 16.73
CA ASP A 610 1.97 -11.14 15.78
C ASP A 610 3.26 -11.96 15.85
N THR A 611 3.21 -13.08 15.14
CA THR A 611 4.40 -13.84 14.78
C THR A 611 4.24 -14.28 13.34
N THR A 612 4.78 -13.51 12.39
CA THR A 612 4.96 -13.96 11.02
C THR A 612 6.19 -14.87 10.90
N LEU A 613 6.36 -15.49 9.74
CA LEU A 613 7.50 -16.34 9.44
C LEU A 613 8.08 -16.02 8.06
N ALA A 614 9.41 -16.02 7.93
CA ALA A 614 10.11 -15.63 6.70
C ALA A 614 9.72 -14.22 6.22
N GLY A 615 9.12 -14.09 5.02
CA GLY A 615 8.65 -12.82 4.49
C GLY A 615 9.76 -11.81 4.19
N ASP A 616 9.37 -10.54 4.11
CA ASP A 616 10.18 -9.43 3.60
C ASP A 616 11.46 -9.17 4.41
N TRP A 617 11.51 -9.60 5.68
CA TRP A 617 12.70 -9.47 6.53
C TRP A 617 13.34 -10.81 6.91
N SER A 618 12.70 -11.64 7.74
CA SER A 618 13.31 -12.90 8.23
C SER A 618 13.73 -13.82 7.09
N GLY A 619 12.93 -13.90 6.03
CA GLY A 619 13.20 -14.71 4.84
C GLY A 619 14.32 -14.13 3.97
N ARG A 620 14.32 -12.80 3.79
CA ARG A 620 15.36 -12.08 3.04
C ARG A 620 16.75 -12.29 3.65
N VAL A 621 16.88 -12.17 4.97
CA VAL A 621 18.17 -12.28 5.67
C VAL A 621 18.53 -13.72 6.08
N TRP A 622 17.80 -14.72 5.58
CA TRP A 622 17.97 -16.15 5.95
C TRP A 622 19.40 -16.67 5.74
N ALA A 623 20.02 -16.29 4.62
CA ALA A 623 21.35 -16.72 4.20
C ALA A 623 22.37 -15.57 4.19
N GLU A 624 22.01 -14.39 4.70
CA GLU A 624 22.87 -13.22 4.77
C GLU A 624 23.56 -13.16 6.14
N GLU A 625 24.82 -12.73 6.15
CA GLU A 625 25.53 -12.46 7.40
C GLU A 625 24.97 -11.19 8.02
N GLU A 626 24.31 -11.34 9.15
CA GLU A 626 23.81 -10.23 9.94
C GLU A 626 24.81 -9.88 11.03
N ILE A 627 25.04 -8.58 11.26
CA ILE A 627 25.99 -8.09 12.29
C ILE A 627 25.63 -8.64 13.69
N TRP A 628 24.37 -9.03 13.87
CA TRP A 628 23.75 -9.37 15.14
C TRP A 628 23.36 -10.84 15.26
N GLN A 629 23.84 -11.69 14.35
CA GLN A 629 23.68 -13.13 14.41
C GLN A 629 25.00 -13.77 13.97
N GLU A 630 25.64 -14.54 14.87
CA GLU A 630 26.99 -15.08 14.61
C GLU A 630 27.06 -16.02 13.40
N GLU A 631 25.95 -16.70 13.10
CA GLU A 631 25.86 -17.71 12.05
C GLU A 631 24.54 -17.55 11.29
N THR A 632 24.54 -17.69 9.96
CA THR A 632 23.32 -17.55 9.15
C THR A 632 22.35 -18.70 9.41
N CYS A 633 21.04 -18.45 9.28
CA CYS A 633 20.05 -19.51 9.50
C CYS A 633 20.17 -20.66 8.50
N ALA A 634 20.59 -20.37 7.26
CA ALA A 634 20.91 -21.40 6.28
C ALA A 634 22.01 -22.37 6.79
N ASN A 635 23.03 -21.87 7.50
CA ASN A 635 24.09 -22.71 8.05
C ASN A 635 23.68 -23.41 9.36
N MET A 636 22.99 -22.69 10.25
CA MET A 636 22.51 -23.25 11.53
C MET A 636 21.53 -24.41 11.32
N THR A 637 20.67 -24.32 10.32
CA THR A 637 19.60 -25.31 10.06
C THR A 637 19.97 -26.32 8.98
N GLY A 638 20.88 -25.96 8.07
CA GLY A 638 21.20 -26.75 6.88
C GLY A 638 20.19 -26.66 5.74
N TYR A 639 19.17 -25.82 5.85
CA TYR A 639 18.14 -25.63 4.83
C TYR A 639 18.45 -24.45 3.89
N ALA A 640 18.18 -24.64 2.61
CA ALA A 640 18.48 -23.64 1.59
C ALA A 640 17.56 -22.41 1.67
N THR A 641 16.29 -22.60 2.04
CA THR A 641 15.32 -21.51 2.19
C THR A 641 14.55 -21.63 3.50
N ALA A 642 14.08 -20.48 4.00
CA ALA A 642 13.29 -20.41 5.22
C ALA A 642 11.99 -21.23 5.10
N GLU A 643 11.30 -21.19 3.96
CA GLU A 643 10.02 -21.88 3.73
C GLU A 643 10.16 -23.39 3.68
N GLU A 644 11.33 -23.91 3.30
CA GLU A 644 11.61 -25.35 3.41
C GLU A 644 11.75 -25.75 4.88
N TYR A 645 12.56 -25.02 5.65
CA TYR A 645 12.71 -25.25 7.10
C TYR A 645 11.38 -25.14 7.84
N ILE A 646 10.61 -24.07 7.57
CA ILE A 646 9.31 -23.82 8.19
C ILE A 646 8.33 -24.95 7.91
N ARG A 647 8.39 -25.62 6.75
CA ARG A 647 7.51 -26.75 6.45
C ARG A 647 7.95 -28.07 7.07
N GLU A 648 9.26 -28.30 7.16
CA GLU A 648 9.83 -29.61 7.49
C GLU A 648 10.16 -29.78 8.98
N GLU A 649 10.35 -28.69 9.73
CA GLU A 649 10.88 -28.70 11.11
C GLU A 649 9.91 -28.07 12.11
N GLY A 650 8.70 -28.63 12.24
CA GLY A 650 7.67 -28.10 13.14
C GLY A 650 8.04 -28.02 14.61
N GLU A 651 8.87 -28.95 15.09
CA GLU A 651 9.33 -29.02 16.49
C GLU A 651 10.19 -27.79 16.86
N ALA A 652 10.84 -27.15 15.89
CA ALA A 652 11.63 -25.94 16.13
C ALA A 652 10.77 -24.76 16.63
N PHE A 653 9.48 -24.75 16.30
CA PHE A 653 8.54 -23.67 16.63
C PHE A 653 7.77 -23.93 17.94
N GLU A 654 8.11 -24.96 18.72
CA GLU A 654 7.46 -25.20 20.03
C GLU A 654 7.62 -24.03 21.00
N ASP A 655 8.75 -23.33 20.93
CA ASP A 655 9.05 -22.15 21.73
C ASP A 655 8.56 -20.83 21.11
N ALA A 656 7.83 -20.89 19.98
CA ALA A 656 7.26 -19.72 19.30
C ALA A 656 5.93 -19.28 19.95
N VAL A 657 6.00 -18.88 21.23
CA VAL A 657 4.84 -18.55 22.07
C VAL A 657 5.00 -17.19 22.73
N TRP A 658 3.94 -16.39 22.66
CA TRP A 658 3.72 -15.25 23.53
C TRP A 658 3.00 -15.71 24.80
N GLU A 659 3.52 -15.34 25.97
CA GLU A 659 2.87 -15.55 27.27
C GLU A 659 2.85 -14.22 28.02
N ILE A 660 1.66 -13.63 28.14
CA ILE A 660 1.50 -12.25 28.56
C ILE A 660 1.06 -12.18 30.02
N GLY A 661 1.73 -11.36 30.82
CA GLY A 661 1.26 -11.00 32.16
C GLY A 661 0.13 -9.98 32.08
N TYR A 662 0.42 -8.82 31.48
CA TYR A 662 -0.58 -7.79 31.18
C TYR A 662 -0.10 -6.87 30.06
N VAL A 663 -1.04 -6.19 29.41
CA VAL A 663 -0.80 -4.93 28.70
C VAL A 663 -1.62 -3.84 29.37
N LYS A 664 -0.98 -2.73 29.75
CA LYS A 664 -1.66 -1.59 30.37
C LYS A 664 -1.38 -0.32 29.59
N LEU A 665 -2.43 0.45 29.34
CA LEU A 665 -2.34 1.78 28.75
C LEU A 665 -2.69 2.81 29.81
N TYR A 666 -1.81 3.78 30.02
CA TYR A 666 -2.04 4.95 30.85
C TYR A 666 -1.99 6.23 30.01
N GLN A 667 -2.80 7.24 30.34
CA GLN A 667 -2.82 8.54 29.65
C GLN A 667 -2.98 9.71 30.62
#